data_AF-A0AAN1RZW6-F1
#
_entry.id   AF-A0AAN1RZW6-F1
#
_cell.length_a   1.000
_cell.length_b   1.000
_cell.length_c   1.000
_cell.angle_alpha   90.00
_cell.angle_beta   90.00
_cell.angle_gamma   90.00
#
_symmetry.space_group_name_H-M   'P 1'
#
loop_
_entity.id
_entity.type
_entity.pdbx_description
1 polymer ?
#
loop_
_entity_poly.entity_id
_entity_poly.type
_entity_poly.pdbx_seq_one_letter_code
_entity_poly.pdbx_strand_id
1 'polypeptide(L)'
;MSYVVSFEQLRMSDVDSVGGKNASLGEMISQLSGAGVRVPGGFATTAQAFRDFLTASGLDKRIAERLATLNPEDVRELAVAGAEIRQWIIDAPFSPAFEQAIRENFAKLDADGKGSFAVRSSATAEDLPDASFAGQQETFLNVVGIDDVLDKIRHVFASLYNDRAISYRVHKGYAHAEVALSAGVQRMVRSDKGSAGVMFTIDTESGFEEVVFITSSYGLGETVVQGAVNPDEFYVFKHALQAGHYPILSRRIGSKLIKMEFDPERSEGRAVRTVDVPVSERNRYSLTDDEVIELARYAVIIEKHYQRPMDIEWGRDGVDGKIYILQARPETVKSQQNGNDVQQRYRLKATGHVLATGRAIGQKIGAGPVRIVADVSEMDKVQPGDVLVTDMTDPNWEPVMKRASAIVTNRGGRTCHAAIIARELGIPAVVGCGDATDILKEGQPVTVSCAEGDEGRIYDGLIETEVEEVRRGAMPPIDVKIMMNVGNPQLAFDFAQIPNSGVGLARLEFIINNNIGIHPKAVLDYPNVDGELKKAVESAARGHASPRAFFVEKLAEGVATIGAAFWPKSVIVRMSDFKSNEYRKLVGGSRYEPEEENPMLGFRGASRYIAEDFAECFRMECEALKKVRDEMGLTNVEIMVPFVRTVGQARKVVELLAAHGLKRGENGLRLIMMCEVPSNAILAEQFLEYFDGFSIGSNDMTQLTLGLDRDSGMELLAADFDERDDAVKFMLRRAIQACLAANKYVGICGQGPSDHPDFAQWLKDEGILSMSLNPDTVVDTWQQLAKS
;
A
#
# COMPACT_ATOMS: atom_id res chain seq x y z
N MET A 1 -30.63 16.56 -29.64
CA MET A 1 -29.28 16.38 -29.05
C MET A 1 -28.39 15.71 -30.09
N SER A 2 -27.09 15.99 -30.08
CA SER A 2 -26.14 15.28 -30.95
C SER A 2 -26.02 13.81 -30.53
N TYR A 3 -25.88 12.88 -31.47
CA TYR A 3 -25.64 11.46 -31.15
C TYR A 3 -24.20 11.17 -30.71
N VAL A 4 -23.27 12.05 -31.10
CA VAL A 4 -21.84 11.94 -30.79
C VAL A 4 -21.34 13.30 -30.30
N VAL A 5 -20.54 13.30 -29.24
CA VAL A 5 -20.01 14.52 -28.61
C VAL A 5 -18.50 14.35 -28.38
N SER A 6 -17.71 15.36 -28.75
CA SER A 6 -16.26 15.38 -28.50
C SER A 6 -15.98 15.49 -27.00
N PHE A 7 -14.94 14.83 -26.49
CA PHE A 7 -14.64 14.87 -25.06
C PHE A 7 -14.42 16.28 -24.52
N GLU A 8 -13.84 17.20 -25.30
CA GLU A 8 -13.60 18.60 -24.92
C GLU A 8 -14.89 19.36 -24.55
N GLN A 9 -16.02 18.91 -25.08
CA GLN A 9 -17.34 19.51 -24.86
C GLN A 9 -18.09 18.91 -23.67
N LEU A 10 -17.61 17.80 -23.11
CA LEU A 10 -18.26 17.11 -22.00
C LEU A 10 -17.81 17.68 -20.65
N ARG A 11 -18.68 17.54 -19.65
CA ARG A 11 -18.47 17.89 -18.24
C ARG A 11 -19.01 16.81 -17.32
N MET A 12 -18.68 16.86 -16.03
CA MET A 12 -19.30 15.99 -15.02
C MET A 12 -20.82 16.17 -14.90
N SER A 13 -21.40 17.26 -15.40
CA SER A 13 -22.86 17.41 -15.48
C SER A 13 -23.52 16.52 -16.54
N ASP A 14 -22.74 15.91 -17.44
CA ASP A 14 -23.26 15.14 -18.58
C ASP A 14 -23.34 13.63 -18.31
N VAL A 15 -23.21 13.19 -17.05
CA VAL A 15 -23.24 11.77 -16.64
C VAL A 15 -24.47 11.04 -17.18
N ASP A 16 -25.66 11.64 -17.12
CA ASP A 16 -26.90 11.04 -17.65
C ASP A 16 -26.90 10.87 -19.17
N SER A 17 -26.07 11.65 -19.87
CA SER A 17 -25.97 11.65 -21.33
C SER A 17 -24.87 10.73 -21.86
N VAL A 18 -23.76 10.57 -21.16
CA VAL A 18 -22.58 9.84 -21.67
C VAL A 18 -22.00 8.82 -20.68
N GLY A 19 -22.63 8.63 -19.52
CA GLY A 19 -22.08 7.83 -18.42
C GLY A 19 -20.92 8.54 -17.72
N GLY A 20 -20.57 8.08 -16.52
CA GLY A 20 -19.64 8.84 -15.68
C GLY A 20 -18.17 8.74 -16.10
N LYS A 21 -17.74 7.65 -16.76
CA LYS A 21 -16.38 7.55 -17.34
C LYS A 21 -16.13 8.62 -18.41
N ASN A 22 -17.02 8.72 -19.39
CA ASN A 22 -16.87 9.70 -20.47
C ASN A 22 -17.07 11.14 -19.97
N ALA A 23 -17.99 11.36 -19.03
CA ALA A 23 -18.17 12.65 -18.38
C ALA A 23 -16.89 13.09 -17.63
N SER A 24 -16.26 12.17 -16.90
CA SER A 24 -15.01 12.40 -16.19
C SER A 24 -13.83 12.68 -17.13
N LEU A 25 -13.72 11.95 -18.24
CA LEU A 25 -12.73 12.23 -19.28
C LEU A 25 -12.86 13.66 -19.83
N GLY A 26 -14.08 14.08 -20.15
CA GLY A 26 -14.34 15.43 -20.63
C GLY A 26 -14.08 16.52 -19.60
N GLU A 27 -14.43 16.27 -18.34
CA GLU A 27 -14.12 17.15 -17.23
C GLU A 27 -12.61 17.38 -17.13
N MET A 28 -11.80 16.32 -17.12
CA MET A 28 -10.34 16.44 -17.05
C MET A 28 -9.75 17.16 -18.27
N ILE A 29 -10.19 16.82 -19.48
CA ILE A 29 -9.72 17.49 -20.71
C ILE A 29 -10.02 18.99 -20.68
N SER A 30 -11.23 19.34 -20.27
CA SER A 30 -11.70 20.72 -20.33
C SER A 30 -11.24 21.61 -19.18
N GLN A 31 -11.04 21.05 -17.98
CA GLN A 31 -10.69 21.81 -16.78
C GLN A 31 -9.22 21.67 -16.37
N LEU A 32 -8.57 20.53 -16.65
CA LEU A 32 -7.24 20.22 -16.10
C LEU A 32 -6.10 20.26 -17.13
N SER A 33 -6.40 20.38 -18.43
CA SER A 33 -5.39 20.54 -19.48
C SER A 33 -4.51 21.79 -19.24
N GLY A 34 -5.10 22.90 -18.80
CA GLY A 34 -4.39 24.12 -18.40
C GLY A 34 -3.53 23.96 -17.13
N ALA A 35 -3.83 22.97 -16.30
CA ALA A 35 -3.05 22.60 -15.11
C ALA A 35 -1.96 21.56 -15.41
N GLY A 36 -1.79 21.17 -16.69
CA GLY A 36 -0.73 20.26 -17.14
C GLY A 36 -1.11 18.78 -17.18
N VAL A 37 -2.33 18.41 -16.77
CA VAL A 37 -2.83 17.02 -16.86
C VAL A 37 -3.09 16.67 -18.33
N ARG A 38 -2.47 15.60 -18.80
CA ARG A 38 -2.62 15.12 -20.18
C ARG A 38 -3.65 14.00 -20.22
N VAL A 39 -4.69 14.16 -21.02
CA VAL A 39 -5.70 13.13 -21.30
C VAL A 39 -5.79 12.94 -22.81
N PRO A 40 -5.77 11.71 -23.34
CA PRO A 40 -5.93 11.49 -24.77
C PRO A 40 -7.33 11.92 -25.24
N GLY A 41 -7.38 12.63 -26.38
CA GLY A 41 -8.62 13.07 -27.00
C GLY A 41 -9.47 11.91 -27.55
N GLY A 42 -10.73 12.23 -27.86
CA GLY A 42 -11.72 11.25 -28.30
C GLY A 42 -13.13 11.81 -28.36
N PHE A 43 -14.10 10.93 -28.54
CA PHE A 43 -15.53 11.28 -28.54
C PHE A 43 -16.37 10.19 -27.85
N ALA A 44 -17.55 10.56 -27.37
CA ALA A 44 -18.54 9.66 -26.79
C ALA A 44 -19.80 9.60 -27.64
N THR A 45 -20.42 8.42 -27.75
CA THR A 45 -21.82 8.30 -28.16
C THR A 45 -22.73 8.69 -27.00
N THR A 46 -23.95 9.15 -27.26
CA THR A 46 -24.88 9.49 -26.16
C THR A 46 -25.79 8.32 -25.79
N ALA A 47 -26.26 8.31 -24.55
CA ALA A 47 -27.31 7.40 -24.04
C ALA A 47 -28.58 7.48 -24.90
N GLN A 48 -28.90 8.67 -25.45
CA GLN A 48 -29.99 8.82 -26.39
C GLN A 48 -29.73 8.10 -27.72
N ALA A 49 -28.49 8.12 -28.24
CA ALA A 49 -28.13 7.37 -29.44
C ALA A 49 -28.33 5.86 -29.25
N PHE A 50 -27.97 5.34 -28.06
CA PHE A 50 -28.22 3.95 -27.70
C PHE A 50 -29.72 3.61 -27.64
N ARG A 51 -30.53 4.45 -26.99
CA ARG A 51 -31.99 4.28 -26.92
C ARG A 51 -32.63 4.29 -28.31
N ASP A 52 -32.27 5.28 -29.13
CA ASP A 52 -32.80 5.41 -30.49
C ASP A 52 -32.40 4.21 -31.36
N PHE A 53 -31.19 3.69 -31.21
CA PHE A 53 -30.72 2.48 -31.90
C PHE A 53 -31.57 1.25 -31.56
N LEU A 54 -31.87 1.04 -30.27
CA LEU A 54 -32.71 -0.08 -29.83
C LEU A 54 -34.16 0.06 -30.33
N THR A 55 -34.75 1.24 -30.22
CA THR A 55 -36.14 1.48 -30.62
C THR A 55 -36.31 1.45 -32.14
N ALA A 56 -35.38 2.01 -32.92
CA ALA A 56 -35.44 1.99 -34.38
C ALA A 56 -35.37 0.56 -34.95
N SER A 57 -34.67 -0.34 -34.25
CA SER A 57 -34.54 -1.75 -34.61
C SER A 57 -35.64 -2.65 -34.01
N GLY A 58 -36.53 -2.09 -33.17
CA GLY A 58 -37.54 -2.84 -32.41
C GLY A 58 -36.96 -3.82 -31.38
N LEU A 59 -35.68 -3.68 -31.05
CA LEU A 59 -34.96 -4.55 -30.13
C LEU A 59 -35.37 -4.30 -28.69
N ASP A 60 -35.71 -3.06 -28.34
CA ASP A 60 -36.19 -2.68 -27.01
C ASP A 60 -37.32 -3.59 -26.51
N LYS A 61 -38.36 -3.80 -27.33
CA LYS A 61 -39.49 -4.67 -27.02
C LYS A 61 -39.08 -6.14 -27.00
N ARG A 62 -38.31 -6.59 -27.99
CA ARG A 62 -37.87 -7.98 -28.12
C ARG A 62 -37.00 -8.42 -26.94
N ILE A 63 -36.11 -7.54 -26.48
CA ILE A 63 -35.26 -7.75 -25.30
C ILE A 63 -36.11 -7.78 -24.04
N ALA A 64 -37.04 -6.84 -23.87
CA ALA A 64 -37.94 -6.80 -22.71
C ALA A 64 -38.79 -8.09 -22.60
N GLU A 65 -39.33 -8.57 -23.72
CA GLU A 65 -40.07 -9.84 -23.78
C GLU A 65 -39.20 -11.04 -23.41
N ARG A 66 -37.95 -11.09 -23.91
CA ARG A 66 -37.02 -12.18 -23.60
C ARG A 66 -36.63 -12.23 -22.13
N LEU A 67 -36.48 -11.06 -21.51
CA LEU A 67 -36.10 -10.93 -20.10
C LEU A 67 -37.28 -11.10 -19.13
N ALA A 68 -38.53 -10.87 -19.57
CA ALA A 68 -39.71 -10.93 -18.70
C ALA A 68 -39.97 -12.31 -18.08
N THR A 69 -39.57 -13.39 -18.76
CA THR A 69 -39.74 -14.77 -18.30
C THR A 69 -38.44 -15.41 -17.82
N LEU A 70 -37.35 -14.65 -17.77
CA LEU A 70 -36.01 -15.12 -17.41
C LEU A 70 -35.95 -15.43 -15.92
N ASN A 71 -35.46 -16.61 -15.55
CA ASN A 71 -35.12 -16.89 -14.16
C ASN A 71 -33.64 -16.57 -13.94
N PRO A 72 -33.28 -15.49 -13.22
CA PRO A 72 -31.88 -15.07 -13.04
C PRO A 72 -31.03 -16.09 -12.27
N GLU A 73 -31.66 -17.02 -11.53
CA GLU A 73 -30.98 -18.10 -10.79
C GLU A 73 -30.66 -19.32 -11.67
N ASP A 74 -31.24 -19.42 -12.88
CA ASP A 74 -30.90 -20.46 -13.85
C ASP A 74 -29.77 -19.98 -14.76
N VAL A 75 -28.54 -20.29 -14.35
CA VAL A 75 -27.30 -19.88 -15.04
C VAL A 75 -27.29 -20.30 -16.51
N ARG A 76 -27.88 -21.46 -16.85
CA ARG A 76 -27.90 -21.94 -18.25
C ARG A 76 -28.87 -21.14 -19.10
N GLU A 77 -30.06 -20.87 -18.57
CA GLU A 77 -31.08 -20.08 -19.27
C GLU A 77 -30.64 -18.62 -19.42
N LEU A 78 -30.01 -18.04 -18.38
CA LEU A 78 -29.38 -16.73 -18.40
C LEU A 78 -28.31 -16.62 -19.49
N ALA A 79 -27.42 -17.61 -19.62
CA ALA A 79 -26.36 -17.60 -20.63
C ALA A 79 -26.93 -17.67 -22.06
N VAL A 80 -27.97 -18.47 -22.28
CA VAL A 80 -28.65 -18.56 -23.59
C VAL A 80 -29.33 -17.23 -23.92
N ALA A 81 -30.13 -16.68 -23.00
CA ALA A 81 -30.83 -15.42 -23.22
C ALA A 81 -29.87 -14.25 -23.43
N GLY A 82 -28.80 -14.17 -22.63
CA GLY A 82 -27.76 -13.16 -22.78
C GLY A 82 -27.07 -13.26 -24.14
N ALA A 83 -26.69 -14.45 -24.58
CA ALA A 83 -26.07 -14.66 -25.89
C ALA A 83 -27.01 -14.27 -27.05
N GLU A 84 -28.30 -14.64 -26.98
CA GLU A 84 -29.31 -14.25 -27.96
C GLU A 84 -29.46 -12.72 -28.06
N ILE A 85 -29.60 -12.04 -26.92
CA ILE A 85 -29.76 -10.59 -26.86
C ILE A 85 -28.51 -9.88 -27.42
N ARG A 86 -27.31 -10.34 -27.03
CA ARG A 86 -26.05 -9.79 -27.55
C ARG A 86 -25.94 -9.93 -29.06
N GLN A 87 -26.30 -11.10 -29.59
CA GLN A 87 -26.28 -11.33 -31.04
C GLN A 87 -27.27 -10.42 -31.76
N TRP A 88 -28.47 -10.20 -31.22
CA TRP A 88 -29.44 -9.28 -31.82
C TRP A 88 -28.93 -7.84 -31.91
N ILE A 89 -28.15 -7.40 -30.91
CA ILE A 89 -27.54 -6.08 -30.89
C ILE A 89 -26.39 -5.98 -31.92
N ILE A 90 -25.56 -7.02 -32.04
CA ILE A 90 -24.43 -7.05 -33.00
C ILE A 90 -24.94 -7.05 -34.45
N ASP A 91 -26.02 -7.80 -34.73
CA ASP A 91 -26.59 -7.93 -36.06
C ASP A 91 -27.40 -6.70 -36.51
N ALA A 92 -27.83 -5.86 -35.57
CA ALA A 92 -28.66 -4.71 -35.89
C ALA A 92 -27.86 -3.57 -36.52
N PRO A 93 -28.36 -2.97 -37.62
CA PRO A 93 -27.68 -1.87 -38.29
C PRO A 93 -27.85 -0.57 -37.50
N PHE A 94 -26.83 0.29 -37.54
CA PHE A 94 -26.99 1.67 -37.08
C PHE A 94 -27.90 2.47 -38.01
N SER A 95 -28.57 3.49 -37.46
CA SER A 95 -29.28 4.45 -38.30
C SER A 95 -28.28 5.26 -39.14
N PRO A 96 -28.61 5.65 -40.39
CA PRO A 96 -27.70 6.43 -41.22
C PRO A 96 -27.21 7.72 -40.56
N ALA A 97 -28.08 8.37 -39.78
CA ALA A 97 -27.74 9.59 -39.04
C ALA A 97 -26.72 9.33 -37.92
N PHE A 98 -26.85 8.21 -37.19
CA PHE A 98 -25.92 7.85 -36.12
C PHE A 98 -24.57 7.43 -36.68
N GLU A 99 -24.55 6.58 -37.71
CA GLU A 99 -23.31 6.16 -38.36
C GLU A 99 -22.54 7.36 -38.93
N GLN A 100 -23.23 8.26 -39.65
CA GLN A 100 -22.61 9.47 -40.20
C GLN A 100 -21.98 10.34 -39.11
N ALA A 101 -22.65 10.51 -37.97
CA ALA A 101 -22.11 11.27 -36.85
C ALA A 101 -20.82 10.65 -36.26
N ILE A 102 -20.73 9.31 -36.21
CA ILE A 102 -19.52 8.61 -35.79
C ILE A 102 -18.40 8.82 -36.82
N ARG A 103 -18.70 8.63 -38.11
CA ARG A 103 -17.72 8.80 -39.21
C ARG A 103 -17.13 10.22 -39.23
N GLU A 104 -17.96 11.24 -39.04
CA GLU A 104 -17.52 12.64 -39.01
C GLU A 104 -16.61 12.98 -37.83
N ASN A 105 -16.91 12.46 -36.63
CA ASN A 105 -16.06 12.69 -35.46
C ASN A 105 -14.78 11.87 -35.53
N PHE A 106 -14.83 10.63 -36.03
CA PHE A 106 -13.66 9.80 -36.26
C PHE A 106 -12.70 10.43 -37.27
N ALA A 107 -13.20 10.97 -38.39
CA ALA A 107 -12.37 11.63 -39.39
C ALA A 107 -11.61 12.85 -38.84
N LYS A 108 -12.18 13.55 -37.85
CA LYS A 108 -11.49 14.64 -37.13
C LYS A 108 -10.45 14.10 -36.16
N LEU A 109 -10.77 13.01 -35.46
CA LEU A 109 -9.90 12.39 -34.46
C LEU A 109 -8.67 11.71 -35.09
N ASP A 110 -8.84 11.04 -36.23
CA ASP A 110 -7.80 10.31 -36.97
C ASP A 110 -7.38 11.03 -38.26
N ALA A 111 -7.27 12.37 -38.22
CA ALA A 111 -6.95 13.17 -39.40
C ALA A 111 -5.60 12.81 -40.06
N ASP A 112 -4.67 12.19 -39.31
CA ASP A 112 -3.38 11.71 -39.82
C ASP A 112 -3.42 10.26 -40.35
N GLY A 113 -4.53 9.54 -40.14
CA GLY A 113 -4.77 8.15 -40.55
C GLY A 113 -3.84 7.12 -39.91
N LYS A 114 -3.21 7.45 -38.78
CA LYS A 114 -2.18 6.62 -38.12
C LYS A 114 -2.56 6.23 -36.69
N GLY A 115 -3.74 6.62 -36.22
CA GLY A 115 -4.21 6.33 -34.88
C GLY A 115 -4.61 4.87 -34.68
N SER A 116 -4.53 4.43 -33.42
CA SER A 116 -5.35 3.34 -32.91
C SER A 116 -6.15 3.82 -31.72
N PHE A 117 -7.26 3.14 -31.43
CA PHE A 117 -8.28 3.63 -30.52
C PHE A 117 -8.67 2.57 -29.50
N ALA A 118 -9.00 3.04 -28.29
CA ALA A 118 -9.75 2.27 -27.31
C ALA A 118 -11.23 2.57 -27.50
N VAL A 119 -12.06 1.54 -27.57
CA VAL A 119 -13.52 1.66 -27.55
C VAL A 119 -14.00 1.09 -26.22
N ARG A 120 -14.44 1.98 -25.32
CA ARG A 120 -14.76 1.69 -23.92
C ARG A 120 -16.23 1.92 -23.64
N SER A 121 -16.76 1.10 -22.75
CA SER A 121 -18.09 1.27 -22.19
C SER A 121 -18.11 2.36 -21.10
N SER A 122 -19.21 3.11 -21.04
CA SER A 122 -19.49 4.13 -20.02
C SER A 122 -20.99 4.13 -19.73
N ALA A 123 -21.42 3.47 -18.66
CA ALA A 123 -22.85 3.36 -18.33
C ALA A 123 -23.34 4.55 -17.50
N THR A 124 -24.63 4.89 -17.65
CA THR A 124 -25.27 5.98 -16.89
C THR A 124 -25.44 5.65 -15.40
N ALA A 125 -25.34 4.37 -15.04
CA ALA A 125 -25.50 3.88 -13.67
C ALA A 125 -24.20 3.31 -13.07
N GLU A 126 -23.06 3.45 -13.76
CA GLU A 126 -21.79 2.80 -13.39
C GLU A 126 -21.19 3.32 -12.08
N ASP A 127 -21.49 4.56 -11.73
CA ASP A 127 -20.90 5.30 -10.60
C ASP A 127 -21.90 5.54 -9.45
N LEU A 128 -22.99 4.76 -9.38
CA LEU A 128 -23.91 4.83 -8.24
C LEU A 128 -23.21 4.30 -6.97
N PRO A 129 -23.34 4.98 -5.80
CA PRO A 129 -22.63 4.61 -4.57
C PRO A 129 -22.81 3.16 -4.10
N ASP A 130 -23.96 2.56 -4.43
CA ASP A 130 -24.36 1.19 -4.04
C ASP A 130 -24.16 0.15 -5.16
N ALA A 131 -23.51 0.52 -6.27
CA ALA A 131 -23.34 -0.32 -7.44
C ALA A 131 -21.92 -0.28 -8.05
N SER A 132 -21.08 -1.23 -7.66
CA SER A 132 -19.79 -1.48 -8.31
C SER A 132 -20.00 -2.32 -9.59
N PHE A 133 -20.01 -1.65 -10.75
CA PHE A 133 -20.02 -2.32 -12.06
C PHE A 133 -18.60 -2.65 -12.56
N ALA A 134 -17.59 -2.62 -11.68
CA ALA A 134 -16.19 -2.80 -12.04
C ALA A 134 -15.96 -4.12 -12.81
N GLY A 135 -15.35 -4.01 -13.99
CA GLY A 135 -15.01 -5.14 -14.86
C GLY A 135 -16.19 -5.89 -15.48
N GLN A 136 -17.41 -5.34 -15.48
CA GLN A 136 -18.59 -6.01 -16.07
C GLN A 136 -18.76 -5.82 -17.58
N GLN A 137 -18.17 -4.75 -18.13
CA GLN A 137 -18.43 -4.28 -19.48
C GLN A 137 -17.16 -4.32 -20.35
N GLU A 138 -17.34 -4.41 -21.66
CA GLU A 138 -16.25 -4.67 -22.58
C GLU A 138 -15.43 -3.41 -22.91
N THR A 139 -14.11 -3.58 -22.98
CA THR A 139 -13.17 -2.61 -23.51
C THR A 139 -12.37 -3.26 -24.62
N PHE A 140 -12.31 -2.60 -25.78
CA PHE A 140 -11.52 -3.04 -26.92
C PHE A 140 -10.34 -2.11 -27.12
N LEU A 141 -9.13 -2.68 -27.20
CA LEU A 141 -7.88 -1.93 -27.35
C LEU A 141 -7.30 -2.12 -28.75
N ASN A 142 -6.51 -1.13 -29.21
CA ASN A 142 -5.83 -1.17 -30.52
C ASN A 142 -6.77 -1.35 -31.73
N VAL A 143 -7.96 -0.72 -31.68
CA VAL A 143 -8.93 -0.68 -32.78
C VAL A 143 -8.44 0.31 -33.84
N VAL A 144 -8.45 -0.05 -35.13
CA VAL A 144 -7.93 0.81 -36.20
C VAL A 144 -8.87 0.86 -37.39
N GLY A 145 -9.13 2.06 -37.87
CA GLY A 145 -10.06 2.29 -38.96
C GLY A 145 -11.50 2.39 -38.48
N ILE A 146 -12.30 3.10 -39.27
CA ILE A 146 -13.67 3.45 -38.92
C ILE A 146 -14.60 2.24 -38.85
N ASP A 147 -14.42 1.24 -39.72
CA ASP A 147 -15.33 0.09 -39.78
C ASP A 147 -15.13 -0.83 -38.56
N ASP A 148 -13.89 -1.00 -38.10
CA ASP A 148 -13.59 -1.70 -36.84
C ASP A 148 -14.14 -0.92 -35.63
N VAL A 149 -14.08 0.41 -35.64
CA VAL A 149 -14.69 1.23 -34.57
C VAL A 149 -16.21 1.05 -34.53
N LEU A 150 -16.89 1.06 -35.68
CA LEU A 150 -18.34 0.82 -35.75
C LEU A 150 -18.71 -0.60 -35.26
N ASP A 151 -17.91 -1.60 -35.60
CA ASP A 151 -18.03 -2.96 -35.07
C ASP A 151 -17.90 -2.98 -33.54
N LYS A 152 -16.83 -2.39 -32.99
CA LYS A 152 -16.60 -2.40 -31.53
C LYS A 152 -17.60 -1.57 -30.74
N ILE A 153 -18.20 -0.53 -31.32
CA ILE A 153 -19.33 0.17 -30.67
C ILE A 153 -20.52 -0.78 -30.50
N ARG A 154 -20.82 -1.64 -31.49
CA ARG A 154 -21.91 -2.64 -31.37
C ARG A 154 -21.62 -3.67 -30.29
N HIS A 155 -20.38 -4.14 -30.20
CA HIS A 155 -19.96 -5.04 -29.12
C HIS A 155 -20.06 -4.37 -27.75
N VAL A 156 -19.61 -3.11 -27.62
CA VAL A 156 -19.80 -2.34 -26.38
C VAL A 156 -21.29 -2.23 -26.03
N PHE A 157 -22.16 -1.88 -26.98
CA PHE A 157 -23.61 -1.86 -26.75
C PHE A 157 -24.18 -3.21 -26.34
N ALA A 158 -23.70 -4.31 -26.93
CA ALA A 158 -24.09 -5.66 -26.55
C ALA A 158 -23.63 -6.02 -25.13
N SER A 159 -22.47 -5.53 -24.69
CA SER A 159 -21.91 -5.81 -23.35
C SER A 159 -22.80 -5.33 -22.21
N LEU A 160 -23.71 -4.37 -22.46
CA LEU A 160 -24.74 -3.99 -21.50
C LEU A 160 -25.64 -5.17 -21.12
N TYR A 161 -25.73 -6.20 -21.96
CA TYR A 161 -26.50 -7.43 -21.76
C TYR A 161 -25.58 -8.65 -21.62
N ASN A 162 -24.37 -8.47 -21.10
CA ASN A 162 -23.59 -9.57 -20.55
C ASN A 162 -24.38 -10.26 -19.43
N ASP A 163 -24.18 -11.57 -19.28
CA ASP A 163 -24.94 -12.42 -18.36
C ASP A 163 -24.88 -11.85 -16.92
N ARG A 164 -23.69 -11.38 -16.50
CA ARG A 164 -23.45 -10.68 -15.23
C ARG A 164 -24.26 -9.39 -15.10
N ALA A 165 -24.27 -8.55 -16.13
CA ALA A 165 -25.01 -7.27 -16.12
C ALA A 165 -26.54 -7.49 -16.11
N ILE A 166 -27.03 -8.57 -16.72
CA ILE A 166 -28.43 -8.97 -16.64
C ILE A 166 -28.76 -9.41 -15.21
N SER A 167 -28.06 -10.41 -14.68
CA SER A 167 -28.28 -10.94 -13.32
C SER A 167 -28.21 -9.83 -12.26
N TYR A 168 -27.19 -8.97 -12.32
CA TYR A 168 -26.99 -7.88 -11.37
C TYR A 168 -28.21 -6.94 -11.29
N ARG A 169 -28.74 -6.51 -12.45
CA ARG A 169 -29.91 -5.60 -12.50
C ARG A 169 -31.17 -6.27 -11.98
N VAL A 170 -31.39 -7.54 -12.30
CA VAL A 170 -32.55 -8.29 -11.78
C VAL A 170 -32.47 -8.41 -10.25
N HIS A 171 -31.30 -8.75 -9.70
CA HIS A 171 -31.11 -8.84 -8.24
C HIS A 171 -31.29 -7.52 -7.49
N LYS A 172 -30.85 -6.39 -8.09
CA LYS A 172 -31.02 -5.05 -7.52
C LYS A 172 -32.40 -4.46 -7.78
N GLY A 173 -33.27 -5.14 -8.55
CA GLY A 173 -34.60 -4.66 -8.91
C GLY A 173 -34.61 -3.47 -9.88
N TYR A 174 -33.52 -3.26 -10.63
CA TYR A 174 -33.45 -2.19 -11.63
C TYR A 174 -34.19 -2.59 -12.91
N ALA A 175 -35.02 -1.68 -13.43
CA ALA A 175 -35.63 -1.89 -14.73
C ALA A 175 -34.55 -1.83 -15.83
N HIS A 176 -34.43 -2.90 -16.63
CA HIS A 176 -33.44 -2.97 -17.72
C HIS A 176 -33.57 -1.83 -18.74
N ALA A 177 -34.76 -1.24 -18.87
CA ALA A 177 -35.05 -0.12 -19.77
C ALA A 177 -34.49 1.23 -19.28
N GLU A 178 -34.13 1.36 -18.01
CA GLU A 178 -33.67 2.63 -17.42
C GLU A 178 -32.15 2.84 -17.55
N VAL A 179 -31.39 1.76 -17.79
CA VAL A 179 -29.93 1.82 -17.93
C VAL A 179 -29.56 1.94 -19.39
N ALA A 180 -28.82 3.00 -19.73
CA ALA A 180 -28.26 3.21 -21.06
C ALA A 180 -26.74 3.15 -21.04
N LEU A 181 -26.15 2.87 -22.19
CA LEU A 181 -24.70 2.80 -22.35
C LEU A 181 -24.20 3.81 -23.38
N SER A 182 -23.08 4.45 -23.07
CA SER A 182 -22.28 5.25 -23.98
C SER A 182 -21.01 4.49 -24.35
N ALA A 183 -20.60 4.60 -25.61
CA ALA A 183 -19.31 4.12 -26.09
C ALA A 183 -18.35 5.32 -26.23
N GLY A 184 -17.25 5.31 -25.46
CA GLY A 184 -16.15 6.26 -25.58
C GLY A 184 -15.10 5.74 -26.56
N VAL A 185 -14.79 6.50 -27.61
CA VAL A 185 -13.72 6.23 -28.57
C VAL A 185 -12.56 7.17 -28.26
N GLN A 186 -11.50 6.63 -27.66
CA GLN A 186 -10.34 7.40 -27.20
C GLN A 186 -9.07 7.00 -27.96
N ARG A 187 -8.20 7.96 -28.30
CA ARG A 187 -6.90 7.65 -28.91
C ARG A 187 -6.02 6.83 -27.96
N MET A 188 -5.42 5.76 -28.47
CA MET A 188 -4.51 4.90 -27.71
C MET A 188 -3.21 5.63 -27.37
N VAL A 189 -2.78 5.47 -26.13
CA VAL A 189 -1.42 5.78 -25.67
C VAL A 189 -0.54 4.57 -25.93
N ARG A 190 0.68 4.78 -26.41
CA ARG A 190 1.62 3.69 -26.77
C ARG A 190 2.34 3.09 -25.55
N SER A 191 1.59 2.80 -24.49
CA SER A 191 2.12 2.11 -23.31
C SER A 191 2.46 0.64 -23.58
N ASP A 192 2.03 0.07 -24.73
CA ASP A 192 2.54 -1.21 -25.25
C ASP A 192 4.08 -1.23 -25.36
N LYS A 193 4.69 -0.07 -25.58
CA LYS A 193 6.15 0.15 -25.63
C LYS A 193 6.71 0.87 -24.40
N GLY A 194 5.88 1.12 -23.39
CA GLY A 194 6.22 1.86 -22.19
C GLY A 194 5.74 1.13 -20.95
N SER A 195 5.07 1.86 -20.07
CA SER A 195 4.48 1.36 -18.83
C SER A 195 3.10 1.95 -18.61
N ALA A 196 2.29 1.29 -17.79
CA ALA A 196 0.98 1.76 -17.39
C ALA A 196 0.63 1.19 -16.02
N GLY A 197 -0.39 1.75 -15.40
CA GLY A 197 -0.86 1.28 -14.11
C GLY A 197 -2.00 2.11 -13.56
N VAL A 198 -2.17 1.98 -12.25
CA VAL A 198 -3.24 2.63 -11.48
C VAL A 198 -2.61 3.40 -10.32
N MET A 199 -3.18 4.55 -9.98
CA MET A 199 -2.81 5.30 -8.79
C MET A 199 -4.03 5.75 -7.99
N PHE A 200 -3.87 5.77 -6.68
CA PHE A 200 -4.88 6.19 -5.71
C PHE A 200 -4.35 7.39 -4.95
N THR A 201 -5.19 8.38 -4.70
CA THR A 201 -4.80 9.57 -3.94
C THR A 201 -4.92 9.36 -2.42
N ILE A 202 -4.97 8.11 -1.98
CA ILE A 202 -5.08 7.67 -0.59
C ILE A 202 -4.39 6.31 -0.48
N ASP A 203 -3.91 5.95 0.70
CA ASP A 203 -3.55 4.56 0.97
C ASP A 203 -4.81 3.68 1.07
N THR A 204 -4.94 2.72 0.14
CA THR A 204 -6.15 1.89 0.04
C THR A 204 -6.31 0.88 1.17
N GLU A 205 -5.24 0.60 1.93
CA GLU A 205 -5.30 -0.36 3.05
C GLU A 205 -5.72 0.31 4.37
N SER A 206 -5.05 1.41 4.74
CA SER A 206 -5.29 2.13 6.00
C SER A 206 -6.33 3.24 5.88
N GLY A 207 -6.52 3.81 4.69
CA GLY A 207 -7.26 5.05 4.49
C GLY A 207 -6.46 6.31 4.82
N PHE A 208 -5.12 6.24 4.90
CA PHE A 208 -4.28 7.42 5.15
C PHE A 208 -4.26 8.35 3.93
N GLU A 209 -4.81 9.55 4.08
CA GLU A 209 -5.08 10.51 3.00
C GLU A 209 -3.86 11.35 2.58
N GLU A 210 -2.75 11.33 3.32
CA GLU A 210 -1.59 12.20 3.04
C GLU A 210 -0.59 11.61 2.04
N VAL A 211 -0.93 10.49 1.38
CA VAL A 211 -0.08 9.81 0.40
C VAL A 211 -0.80 9.56 -0.92
N VAL A 212 -0.03 9.46 -1.99
CA VAL A 212 -0.45 8.92 -3.27
C VAL A 212 0.19 7.54 -3.43
N PHE A 213 -0.62 6.52 -3.68
CA PHE A 213 -0.18 5.16 -3.95
C PHE A 213 -0.18 4.90 -5.46
N ILE A 214 0.96 4.54 -6.03
CA ILE A 214 1.12 4.33 -7.48
C ILE A 214 1.56 2.89 -7.74
N THR A 215 0.87 2.22 -8.66
CA THR A 215 1.25 0.91 -9.19
C THR A 215 1.69 1.04 -10.65
N SER A 216 2.69 0.26 -11.06
CA SER A 216 3.22 0.31 -12.44
C SER A 216 3.72 -1.05 -12.95
N SER A 217 3.43 -1.36 -14.21
CA SER A 217 4.04 -2.47 -14.95
C SER A 217 4.29 -2.08 -16.42
N TYR A 218 5.03 -2.91 -17.15
CA TYR A 218 5.25 -2.73 -18.58
C TYR A 218 4.01 -3.10 -19.41
N GLY A 219 3.85 -2.46 -20.56
CA GLY A 219 2.76 -2.74 -21.50
C GLY A 219 1.47 -1.96 -21.19
N LEU A 220 0.38 -2.38 -21.83
CA LEU A 220 -0.94 -1.78 -21.63
C LEU A 220 -1.45 -2.01 -20.20
N GLY A 221 -2.15 -1.02 -19.64
CA GLY A 221 -2.59 -1.00 -18.24
C GLY A 221 -3.57 -2.09 -17.84
N GLU A 222 -4.22 -2.74 -18.82
CA GLU A 222 -5.21 -3.80 -18.61
C GLU A 222 -4.68 -4.92 -17.70
N THR A 223 -3.42 -5.31 -17.84
CA THR A 223 -2.83 -6.37 -16.98
C THR A 223 -2.74 -5.98 -15.51
N VAL A 224 -2.63 -4.67 -15.21
CA VAL A 224 -2.57 -4.16 -13.83
C VAL A 224 -3.98 -4.01 -13.27
N VAL A 225 -4.91 -3.47 -14.06
CA VAL A 225 -6.32 -3.30 -13.68
C VAL A 225 -7.00 -4.64 -13.41
N GLN A 226 -6.75 -5.65 -14.25
CA GLN A 226 -7.25 -7.01 -14.05
C GLN A 226 -6.51 -7.77 -12.93
N GLY A 227 -5.32 -7.30 -12.54
CA GLY A 227 -4.46 -8.01 -11.60
C GLY A 227 -3.75 -9.22 -12.17
N ALA A 228 -3.59 -9.30 -13.50
CA ALA A 228 -2.87 -10.37 -14.15
C ALA A 228 -1.35 -10.32 -13.90
N VAL A 229 -0.83 -9.17 -13.46
CA VAL A 229 0.58 -8.94 -13.16
C VAL A 229 0.74 -8.40 -11.74
N ASN A 230 1.87 -8.73 -11.08
CA ASN A 230 2.27 -8.09 -9.83
C ASN A 230 3.13 -6.84 -10.16
N PRO A 231 2.58 -5.62 -10.02
CA PRO A 231 3.24 -4.39 -10.45
C PRO A 231 4.28 -3.91 -9.43
N ASP A 232 5.15 -3.00 -9.86
CA ASP A 232 5.90 -2.13 -8.95
C ASP A 232 4.93 -1.27 -8.14
N GLU A 233 5.32 -0.89 -6.93
CA GLU A 233 4.54 -0.07 -6.01
C GLU A 233 5.38 1.10 -5.47
N PHE A 234 4.77 2.27 -5.40
CA PHE A 234 5.38 3.50 -4.91
C PHE A 234 4.43 4.24 -3.99
N TYR A 235 4.96 4.80 -2.91
CA TYR A 235 4.24 5.74 -2.05
C TYR A 235 4.89 7.12 -2.16
N VAL A 236 4.06 8.15 -2.38
CA VAL A 236 4.50 9.54 -2.49
C VAL A 236 3.80 10.39 -1.46
N PHE A 237 4.55 11.16 -0.67
CA PHE A 237 4.02 12.03 0.37
C PHE A 237 3.55 13.37 -0.20
N LYS A 238 2.27 13.71 -0.01
CA LYS A 238 1.66 14.90 -0.60
C LYS A 238 2.29 16.19 -0.08
N HIS A 239 2.59 16.28 1.22
CA HIS A 239 3.22 17.46 1.80
C HIS A 239 4.62 17.73 1.25
N ALA A 240 5.48 16.70 1.17
CA ALA A 240 6.82 16.86 0.59
C ALA A 240 6.74 17.27 -0.89
N LEU A 241 5.79 16.68 -1.63
CA LEU A 241 5.55 17.02 -3.04
C LEU A 241 5.15 18.49 -3.20
N GLN A 242 4.24 18.99 -2.36
CA GLN A 242 3.79 20.38 -2.37
C GLN A 242 4.91 21.35 -1.97
N ALA A 243 5.77 20.95 -1.03
CA ALA A 243 6.90 21.76 -0.57
C ALA A 243 8.11 21.74 -1.54
N GLY A 244 8.08 20.93 -2.60
CA GLY A 244 9.18 20.80 -3.55
C GLY A 244 10.37 19.98 -3.03
N HIS A 245 10.15 19.19 -1.97
CA HIS A 245 11.11 18.21 -1.46
C HIS A 245 11.02 16.89 -2.24
N TYR A 246 12.00 16.00 -2.04
CA TYR A 246 11.95 14.66 -2.60
C TYR A 246 10.83 13.85 -1.90
N PRO A 247 9.76 13.42 -2.61
CA PRO A 247 8.54 12.99 -1.92
C PRO A 247 8.30 11.48 -1.90
N ILE A 248 9.14 10.67 -2.55
CA ILE A 248 8.95 9.21 -2.62
C ILE A 248 9.36 8.57 -1.29
N LEU A 249 8.38 8.01 -0.57
CA LEU A 249 8.54 7.40 0.75
C LEU A 249 9.03 5.95 0.67
N SER A 250 8.55 5.19 -0.32
CA SER A 250 8.83 3.76 -0.43
C SER A 250 8.68 3.28 -1.86
N ARG A 251 9.49 2.29 -2.24
CA ARG A 251 9.47 1.64 -3.56
C ARG A 251 9.54 0.13 -3.39
N ARG A 252 8.67 -0.62 -4.05
CA ARG A 252 8.70 -2.10 -4.05
C ARG A 252 8.68 -2.62 -5.47
N ILE A 253 9.63 -3.48 -5.80
CA ILE A 253 9.71 -4.07 -7.13
C ILE A 253 8.67 -5.18 -7.30
N GLY A 254 7.88 -5.11 -8.37
CA GLY A 254 6.95 -6.16 -8.78
C GLY A 254 7.64 -7.24 -9.61
N SER A 255 7.09 -8.46 -9.60
CA SER A 255 7.64 -9.56 -10.42
C SER A 255 7.53 -9.30 -11.92
N LYS A 256 6.51 -8.53 -12.33
CA LYS A 256 6.28 -8.06 -13.71
C LYS A 256 6.45 -9.19 -14.74
N LEU A 257 5.87 -10.37 -14.49
CA LEU A 257 6.14 -11.57 -15.30
C LEU A 257 5.68 -11.40 -16.76
N ILE A 258 4.54 -10.75 -16.95
CA ILE A 258 3.88 -10.58 -18.25
C ILE A 258 3.59 -9.10 -18.55
N LYS A 259 3.48 -8.77 -19.85
CA LYS A 259 3.01 -7.48 -20.35
C LYS A 259 2.07 -7.67 -21.53
N MET A 260 1.12 -6.76 -21.71
CA MET A 260 0.25 -6.72 -22.88
C MET A 260 0.78 -5.74 -23.92
N GLU A 261 0.89 -6.18 -25.17
CA GLU A 261 1.36 -5.39 -26.31
C GLU A 261 0.41 -5.53 -27.51
N PHE A 262 0.60 -4.68 -28.53
CA PHE A 262 -0.17 -4.79 -29.77
C PHE A 262 0.19 -6.08 -30.49
N ASP A 263 -0.83 -6.79 -31.00
CA ASP A 263 -0.59 -7.95 -31.86
C ASP A 263 -0.18 -7.47 -33.26
N PRO A 264 1.07 -7.73 -33.71
CA PRO A 264 1.49 -7.35 -35.06
C PRO A 264 0.75 -8.12 -36.16
N GLU A 265 0.27 -9.33 -35.87
CA GLU A 265 -0.41 -10.18 -36.85
C GLU A 265 -1.90 -9.86 -36.95
N ARG A 266 -2.48 -9.24 -35.92
CA ARG A 266 -3.92 -8.95 -35.80
C ARG A 266 -4.77 -10.15 -36.19
N SER A 267 -4.40 -11.31 -35.64
CA SER A 267 -5.10 -12.57 -35.89
C SER A 267 -6.60 -12.43 -35.57
N GLU A 268 -7.49 -13.08 -36.35
CA GLU A 268 -8.95 -12.84 -36.35
C GLU A 268 -9.53 -12.56 -34.94
N GLY A 269 -9.87 -11.29 -34.69
CA GLY A 269 -10.49 -10.84 -33.44
C GLY A 269 -9.55 -10.47 -32.28
N ARG A 270 -8.22 -10.60 -32.41
CA ARG A 270 -7.25 -10.23 -31.37
C ARG A 270 -6.33 -9.09 -31.82
N ALA A 271 -6.57 -7.90 -31.28
CA ALA A 271 -5.76 -6.71 -31.56
C ALA A 271 -4.55 -6.55 -30.59
N VAL A 272 -4.53 -7.33 -29.51
CA VAL A 272 -3.51 -7.31 -28.46
C VAL A 272 -3.12 -8.74 -28.08
N ARG A 273 -1.91 -8.90 -27.57
CA ARG A 273 -1.39 -10.18 -27.04
C ARG A 273 -0.63 -9.97 -25.74
N THR A 274 -0.60 -11.01 -24.92
CA THR A 274 0.17 -11.02 -23.67
C THR A 274 1.46 -11.82 -23.88
N VAL A 275 2.58 -11.25 -23.49
CA VAL A 275 3.92 -11.83 -23.65
C VAL A 275 4.71 -11.78 -22.34
N ASP A 276 5.70 -12.64 -22.21
CA ASP A 276 6.65 -12.59 -21.09
C ASP A 276 7.53 -11.35 -21.14
N VAL A 277 7.71 -10.71 -19.98
CA VAL A 277 8.69 -9.63 -19.81
C VAL A 277 10.09 -10.23 -19.69
N PRO A 278 11.12 -9.71 -20.38
CA PRO A 278 12.50 -10.15 -20.21
C PRO A 278 12.99 -10.03 -18.76
N VAL A 279 13.80 -10.99 -18.28
CA VAL A 279 14.33 -10.99 -16.90
C VAL A 279 15.10 -9.69 -16.55
N SER A 280 15.78 -9.10 -17.54
CA SER A 280 16.48 -7.82 -17.38
C SER A 280 15.55 -6.63 -17.08
N GLU A 281 14.31 -6.67 -17.58
CA GLU A 281 13.26 -5.68 -17.30
C GLU A 281 12.54 -5.97 -15.98
N ARG A 282 12.31 -7.25 -15.66
CA ARG A 282 11.65 -7.69 -14.40
C ARG A 282 12.39 -7.17 -13.15
N ASN A 283 13.72 -7.13 -13.20
CA ASN A 283 14.58 -6.69 -12.10
C ASN A 283 14.83 -5.17 -12.06
N ARG A 284 14.05 -4.37 -12.81
CA ARG A 284 14.08 -2.91 -12.80
C ARG A 284 12.70 -2.36 -12.46
N TYR A 285 12.67 -1.16 -11.88
CA TYR A 285 11.43 -0.38 -11.79
C TYR A 285 11.00 0.05 -13.20
N SER A 286 9.71 -0.04 -13.48
CA SER A 286 9.07 0.33 -14.75
C SER A 286 8.87 1.84 -14.91
N LEU A 287 9.14 2.60 -13.85
CA LEU A 287 9.16 4.06 -13.80
C LEU A 287 10.45 4.56 -13.16
N THR A 288 10.86 5.75 -13.56
CA THR A 288 11.87 6.58 -12.89
C THR A 288 11.25 7.41 -11.78
N ASP A 289 12.06 7.90 -10.84
CA ASP A 289 11.59 8.75 -9.75
C ASP A 289 10.90 10.03 -10.28
N ASP A 290 11.42 10.65 -11.35
CA ASP A 290 10.82 11.84 -11.96
C ASP A 290 9.41 11.56 -12.52
N GLU A 291 9.21 10.39 -13.13
CA GLU A 291 7.91 9.95 -13.64
C GLU A 291 6.93 9.63 -12.50
N VAL A 292 7.40 9.02 -11.41
CA VAL A 292 6.60 8.79 -10.19
C VAL A 292 6.15 10.12 -9.58
N ILE A 293 7.04 11.11 -9.50
CA ILE A 293 6.73 12.44 -8.99
C ILE A 293 5.75 13.16 -9.93
N GLU A 294 5.91 13.08 -11.25
CA GLU A 294 4.96 13.65 -12.22
C GLU A 294 3.55 13.05 -12.08
N LEU A 295 3.45 11.72 -11.97
CA LEU A 295 2.19 11.03 -11.71
C LEU A 295 1.53 11.51 -10.41
N ALA A 296 2.30 11.61 -9.33
CA ALA A 296 1.77 12.09 -8.05
C ALA A 296 1.26 13.54 -8.14
N ARG A 297 1.92 14.41 -8.93
CA ARG A 297 1.39 15.78 -9.19
C ARG A 297 0.05 15.72 -9.91
N TYR A 298 -0.09 14.87 -10.94
CA TYR A 298 -1.38 14.69 -11.62
C TYR A 298 -2.46 14.18 -10.66
N ALA A 299 -2.13 13.20 -9.82
CA ALA A 299 -3.05 12.66 -8.83
C ALA A 299 -3.58 13.75 -7.88
N VAL A 300 -2.69 14.58 -7.31
CA VAL A 300 -3.07 15.68 -6.41
C VAL A 300 -3.86 16.78 -7.11
N ILE A 301 -3.54 17.12 -8.36
CA ILE A 301 -4.32 18.09 -9.15
C ILE A 301 -5.74 17.57 -9.37
N ILE A 302 -5.88 16.29 -9.75
CA ILE A 302 -7.18 15.66 -9.97
C ILE A 302 -7.96 15.60 -8.66
N GLU A 303 -7.39 15.10 -7.58
CA GLU A 303 -8.03 15.06 -6.25
C GLU A 303 -8.54 16.44 -5.82
N LYS A 304 -7.72 17.49 -5.97
CA LYS A 304 -8.09 18.85 -5.60
C LYS A 304 -9.27 19.37 -6.42
N HIS A 305 -9.37 18.98 -7.69
CA HIS A 305 -10.50 19.34 -8.56
C HIS A 305 -11.79 18.65 -8.15
N TYR A 306 -11.75 17.34 -7.91
CA TYR A 306 -12.92 16.54 -7.54
C TYR A 306 -13.29 16.61 -6.05
N GLN A 307 -12.41 17.21 -5.23
CA GLN A 307 -12.57 17.42 -3.78
C GLN A 307 -12.83 16.13 -3.01
N ARG A 308 -12.23 15.02 -3.44
CA ARG A 308 -12.39 13.69 -2.86
C ARG A 308 -11.25 12.76 -3.30
N PRO A 309 -10.98 11.66 -2.56
CA PRO A 309 -10.02 10.65 -3.00
C PRO A 309 -10.40 10.04 -4.36
N MET A 310 -9.40 9.77 -5.19
CA MET A 310 -9.56 9.34 -6.58
C MET A 310 -8.77 8.05 -6.88
N ASP A 311 -9.37 7.20 -7.73
CA ASP A 311 -8.79 6.05 -8.43
C ASP A 311 -8.54 6.45 -9.90
N ILE A 312 -7.28 6.39 -10.34
CA ILE A 312 -6.82 6.97 -11.59
C ILE A 312 -5.99 5.97 -12.39
N GLU A 313 -6.39 5.72 -13.63
CA GLU A 313 -5.63 4.91 -14.59
C GLU A 313 -4.73 5.80 -15.44
N TRP A 314 -3.50 5.34 -15.71
CA TRP A 314 -2.52 6.11 -16.45
C TRP A 314 -1.68 5.23 -17.39
N GLY A 315 -1.08 5.85 -18.40
CA GLY A 315 -0.14 5.22 -19.33
C GLY A 315 0.99 6.16 -19.72
N ARG A 316 2.22 5.65 -19.70
CA ARG A 316 3.42 6.29 -20.26
C ARG A 316 3.60 5.83 -21.70
N ASP A 317 3.55 6.77 -22.63
CA ASP A 317 3.73 6.52 -24.05
C ASP A 317 5.19 6.16 -24.35
N GLY A 318 5.43 4.97 -24.90
CA GLY A 318 6.78 4.52 -25.25
C GLY A 318 7.38 5.17 -26.51
N VAL A 319 6.62 6.00 -27.23
CA VAL A 319 7.08 6.72 -28.43
C VAL A 319 7.47 8.14 -28.08
N ASP A 320 6.62 8.89 -27.36
CA ASP A 320 6.91 10.28 -27.01
C ASP A 320 7.43 10.49 -25.57
N GLY A 321 7.38 9.45 -24.74
CA GLY A 321 7.90 9.43 -23.38
C GLY A 321 7.01 10.14 -22.35
N LYS A 322 5.82 10.63 -22.71
CA LYS A 322 4.95 11.38 -21.81
C LYS A 322 3.95 10.48 -21.10
N ILE A 323 3.49 10.97 -19.96
CA ILE A 323 2.46 10.33 -19.15
C ILE A 323 1.09 10.94 -19.48
N TYR A 324 0.10 10.06 -19.60
CA TYR A 324 -1.29 10.37 -19.90
C TYR A 324 -2.20 9.72 -18.88
N ILE A 325 -3.22 10.46 -18.43
CA ILE A 325 -4.32 9.95 -17.62
C ILE A 325 -5.39 9.37 -18.55
N LEU A 326 -5.74 8.11 -18.32
CA LEU A 326 -6.65 7.32 -19.15
C LEU A 326 -8.07 7.27 -18.59
N GLN A 327 -8.21 7.38 -17.27
CA GLN A 327 -9.49 7.39 -16.56
C GLN A 327 -9.28 7.95 -15.16
N ALA A 328 -10.29 8.61 -14.59
CA ALA A 328 -10.30 8.99 -13.17
C ALA A 328 -11.72 8.87 -12.62
N ARG A 329 -11.87 8.29 -11.43
CA ARG A 329 -13.15 8.15 -10.72
C ARG A 329 -12.94 8.26 -9.21
N PRO A 330 -14.00 8.54 -8.43
CA PRO A 330 -13.90 8.57 -6.97
C PRO A 330 -13.46 7.20 -6.40
N GLU A 331 -12.66 7.20 -5.34
CA GLU A 331 -12.37 6.00 -4.54
C GLU A 331 -13.56 5.73 -3.62
N THR A 332 -14.06 4.49 -3.57
CA THR A 332 -15.34 4.13 -2.91
C THR A 332 -15.21 3.15 -1.75
N VAL A 333 -14.09 2.47 -1.55
CA VAL A 333 -13.95 1.43 -0.53
C VAL A 333 -13.64 2.03 0.84
N LYS A 334 -12.69 2.96 0.91
CA LYS A 334 -12.29 3.58 2.19
C LYS A 334 -13.12 4.81 2.53
N SER A 335 -13.50 5.59 1.53
CA SER A 335 -14.35 6.76 1.71
C SER A 335 -15.72 6.44 2.34
N GLN A 336 -16.23 5.22 2.17
CA GLN A 336 -17.48 4.76 2.81
C GLN A 336 -17.28 4.21 4.24
N GLN A 337 -16.06 3.81 4.63
CA GLN A 337 -15.77 3.27 5.97
C GLN A 337 -15.53 4.35 7.03
N ASN A 338 -15.29 5.60 6.62
CA ASN A 338 -15.02 6.75 7.50
C ASN A 338 -16.17 7.09 8.47
N GLY A 339 -17.31 6.39 8.42
CA GLY A 339 -18.46 6.58 9.31
C GLY A 339 -18.53 5.69 10.56
N ASN A 340 -17.66 4.67 10.72
CA ASN A 340 -17.74 3.74 11.86
C ASN A 340 -16.64 4.00 12.90
N ASP A 341 -17.07 4.42 14.10
CA ASP A 341 -16.24 4.68 15.30
C ASP A 341 -15.59 3.42 15.91
N VAL A 342 -15.64 2.26 15.24
CA VAL A 342 -15.12 0.98 15.76
C VAL A 342 -14.26 0.32 14.69
N GLN A 343 -12.97 0.14 14.99
CA GLN A 343 -12.02 -0.61 14.16
C GLN A 343 -11.74 -1.96 14.81
N GLN A 344 -11.96 -3.05 14.09
CA GLN A 344 -11.59 -4.40 14.53
C GLN A 344 -10.15 -4.69 14.14
N ARG A 345 -9.30 -5.00 15.12
CA ARG A 345 -7.91 -5.43 14.92
C ARG A 345 -7.84 -6.94 15.14
N TYR A 346 -7.22 -7.64 14.20
CA TYR A 346 -7.03 -9.08 14.27
C TYR A 346 -5.59 -9.37 14.66
N ARG A 347 -5.36 -10.37 15.51
CA ARG A 347 -4.01 -10.80 15.92
C ARG A 347 -3.96 -12.32 16.01
N LEU A 348 -2.89 -12.93 15.52
CA LEU A 348 -2.59 -14.33 15.77
C LEU A 348 -2.03 -14.50 17.18
N LYS A 349 -2.56 -15.47 17.94
CA LYS A 349 -2.04 -15.80 19.29
C LYS A 349 -0.75 -16.61 19.26
N ALA A 350 -0.41 -17.20 18.12
CA ALA A 350 0.82 -17.97 17.93
C ALA A 350 1.33 -17.79 16.49
N THR A 351 2.60 -18.12 16.26
CA THR A 351 3.19 -18.19 14.92
C THR A 351 3.29 -19.66 14.48
N GLY A 352 2.99 -19.94 13.21
CA GLY A 352 3.10 -21.28 12.62
C GLY A 352 4.20 -21.37 11.55
N HIS A 353 4.33 -22.54 10.93
CA HIS A 353 5.14 -22.69 9.73
C HIS A 353 4.45 -21.99 8.55
N VAL A 354 5.14 -21.04 7.90
CA VAL A 354 4.63 -20.33 6.74
C VAL A 354 4.78 -21.22 5.50
N LEU A 355 3.66 -21.55 4.86
CA LEU A 355 3.61 -22.34 3.64
C LEU A 355 3.85 -21.46 2.41
N ALA A 356 3.15 -20.33 2.34
CA ALA A 356 3.26 -19.40 1.23
C ALA A 356 3.06 -17.95 1.72
N THR A 357 3.60 -17.01 0.95
CA THR A 357 3.52 -15.56 1.24
C THR A 357 3.08 -14.81 -0.01
N GLY A 358 2.31 -13.74 0.17
CA GLY A 358 1.92 -12.84 -0.90
C GLY A 358 1.66 -11.44 -0.36
N ARG A 359 0.90 -10.64 -1.10
CA ARG A 359 0.46 -9.30 -0.67
C ARG A 359 -0.80 -9.43 0.16
N ALA A 360 -0.78 -8.88 1.38
CA ALA A 360 -1.96 -8.81 2.23
C ALA A 360 -2.96 -7.79 1.68
N ILE A 361 -4.24 -8.17 1.66
CA ILE A 361 -5.37 -7.30 1.35
C ILE A 361 -6.28 -7.24 2.57
N GLY A 362 -6.49 -6.04 3.10
CA GLY A 362 -7.16 -5.85 4.38
C GLY A 362 -6.29 -6.30 5.57
N GLN A 363 -6.91 -6.37 6.75
CA GLN A 363 -6.21 -6.61 8.03
C GLN A 363 -6.76 -7.80 8.82
N LYS A 364 -7.64 -8.59 8.18
CA LYS A 364 -8.30 -9.71 8.85
C LYS A 364 -7.46 -10.98 8.81
N ILE A 365 -7.90 -11.96 9.59
CA ILE A 365 -7.38 -13.32 9.54
C ILE A 365 -8.56 -14.24 9.22
N GLY A 366 -8.34 -15.17 8.30
CA GLY A 366 -9.30 -16.19 7.92
C GLY A 366 -8.66 -17.56 8.06
N ALA A 367 -9.44 -18.57 8.43
CA ALA A 367 -8.93 -19.91 8.63
C ALA A 367 -9.95 -20.95 8.15
N GLY A 368 -9.46 -22.03 7.56
CA GLY A 368 -10.29 -23.08 6.98
C GLY A 368 -9.51 -24.08 6.15
N PRO A 369 -10.19 -25.12 5.63
CA PRO A 369 -9.57 -26.05 4.70
C PRO A 369 -9.32 -25.38 3.34
N VAL A 370 -8.16 -25.65 2.75
CA VAL A 370 -7.80 -25.21 1.40
C VAL A 370 -8.73 -25.85 0.39
N ARG A 371 -9.26 -25.04 -0.53
CA ARG A 371 -9.99 -25.46 -1.70
C ARG A 371 -9.33 -24.90 -2.95
N ILE A 372 -8.66 -25.76 -3.72
CA ILE A 372 -7.99 -25.37 -4.96
C ILE A 372 -9.00 -25.43 -6.09
N VAL A 373 -9.21 -24.31 -6.75
CA VAL A 373 -10.16 -24.16 -7.85
C VAL A 373 -9.40 -23.65 -9.06
N ALA A 374 -9.28 -24.48 -10.09
CA ALA A 374 -8.53 -24.13 -11.30
C ALA A 374 -9.33 -23.21 -12.23
N ASP A 375 -10.65 -23.43 -12.32
CA ASP A 375 -11.53 -22.71 -13.23
C ASP A 375 -12.97 -22.57 -12.71
N VAL A 376 -13.75 -21.75 -13.41
CA VAL A 376 -15.11 -21.36 -13.03
C VAL A 376 -16.08 -22.55 -12.95
N SER A 377 -15.85 -23.63 -13.71
CA SER A 377 -16.72 -24.82 -13.66
C SER A 377 -16.60 -25.61 -12.35
N GLU A 378 -15.58 -25.34 -11.54
CA GLU A 378 -15.33 -26.03 -10.27
C GLU A 378 -15.82 -25.24 -9.05
N MET A 379 -16.51 -24.11 -9.27
CA MET A 379 -17.03 -23.22 -8.24
C MET A 379 -17.95 -23.90 -7.22
N ASP A 380 -18.65 -24.96 -7.63
CA ASP A 380 -19.56 -25.73 -6.79
C ASP A 380 -18.83 -26.45 -5.63
N LYS A 381 -17.52 -26.65 -5.76
CA LYS A 381 -16.69 -27.35 -4.77
C LYS A 381 -16.47 -26.53 -3.50
N VAL A 382 -16.52 -25.20 -3.59
CA VAL A 382 -16.22 -24.30 -2.47
C VAL A 382 -17.37 -24.27 -1.48
N GLN A 383 -17.07 -24.62 -0.23
CA GLN A 383 -18.03 -24.62 0.86
C GLN A 383 -17.86 -23.38 1.75
N PRO A 384 -18.91 -22.98 2.50
CA PRO A 384 -18.79 -21.94 3.51
C PRO A 384 -17.67 -22.24 4.51
N GLY A 385 -16.73 -21.30 4.67
CA GLY A 385 -15.58 -21.44 5.57
C GLY A 385 -14.30 -21.98 4.92
N ASP A 386 -14.33 -22.39 3.65
CA ASP A 386 -13.13 -22.82 2.90
C ASP A 386 -12.19 -21.64 2.63
N VAL A 387 -10.88 -21.92 2.56
CA VAL A 387 -9.87 -21.00 2.03
C VAL A 387 -9.76 -21.23 0.53
N LEU A 388 -10.24 -20.28 -0.27
CA LEU A 388 -10.23 -20.36 -1.72
C LEU A 388 -8.81 -20.13 -2.26
N VAL A 389 -8.23 -21.10 -2.96
CA VAL A 389 -6.91 -21.01 -3.59
C VAL A 389 -7.06 -21.14 -5.11
N THR A 390 -6.53 -20.18 -5.88
CA THR A 390 -6.60 -20.20 -7.34
C THR A 390 -5.45 -19.42 -7.99
N ASP A 391 -5.27 -19.51 -9.31
CA ASP A 391 -4.24 -18.72 -10.01
C ASP A 391 -4.61 -17.23 -10.03
N MET A 392 -5.86 -16.93 -10.34
CA MET A 392 -6.44 -15.58 -10.40
C MET A 392 -7.96 -15.66 -10.27
N THR A 393 -8.61 -14.61 -9.75
CA THR A 393 -10.07 -14.53 -9.79
C THR A 393 -10.53 -13.54 -10.85
N ASP A 394 -11.70 -13.82 -11.40
CA ASP A 394 -12.43 -12.93 -12.31
C ASP A 394 -13.84 -12.66 -11.74
N PRO A 395 -14.60 -11.72 -12.30
CA PRO A 395 -15.99 -11.44 -11.94
C PRO A 395 -16.93 -12.62 -11.66
N ASN A 396 -16.77 -13.74 -12.36
CA ASN A 396 -17.65 -14.90 -12.21
C ASN A 396 -17.48 -15.56 -10.84
N TRP A 397 -16.41 -15.25 -10.10
CA TRP A 397 -16.06 -15.84 -8.82
C TRP A 397 -16.77 -15.20 -7.63
N GLU A 398 -17.44 -14.04 -7.81
CA GLU A 398 -18.11 -13.30 -6.73
C GLU A 398 -19.08 -14.14 -5.87
N PRO A 399 -19.98 -14.97 -6.44
CA PRO A 399 -20.89 -15.79 -5.64
C PRO A 399 -20.15 -16.75 -4.71
N VAL A 400 -18.98 -17.22 -5.16
CA VAL A 400 -18.15 -18.18 -4.43
C VAL A 400 -17.27 -17.50 -3.40
N MET A 401 -16.69 -16.35 -3.74
CA MET A 401 -15.84 -15.55 -2.84
C MET A 401 -16.58 -15.17 -1.56
N LYS A 402 -17.89 -14.89 -1.63
CA LYS A 402 -18.75 -14.63 -0.46
C LYS A 402 -18.83 -15.80 0.54
N ARG A 403 -18.57 -17.03 0.11
CA ARG A 403 -18.60 -18.22 0.96
C ARG A 403 -17.24 -18.50 1.61
N ALA A 404 -16.15 -17.98 1.05
CA ALA A 404 -14.81 -18.27 1.52
C ALA A 404 -14.48 -17.56 2.85
N SER A 405 -13.68 -18.21 3.70
CA SER A 405 -13.12 -17.60 4.92
C SER A 405 -11.88 -16.76 4.63
N ALA A 406 -11.16 -17.07 3.55
CA ALA A 406 -10.05 -16.30 3.01
C ALA A 406 -9.84 -16.61 1.51
N ILE A 407 -9.16 -15.72 0.80
CA ILE A 407 -8.82 -15.89 -0.62
C ILE A 407 -7.30 -15.85 -0.81
N VAL A 408 -6.75 -16.80 -1.56
CA VAL A 408 -5.33 -16.87 -1.90
C VAL A 408 -5.17 -16.98 -3.41
N THR A 409 -4.34 -16.12 -4.00
CA THR A 409 -4.08 -16.14 -5.45
C THR A 409 -2.60 -16.12 -5.78
N ASN A 410 -2.20 -16.84 -6.84
CA ASN A 410 -0.83 -16.78 -7.36
C ASN A 410 -0.50 -15.42 -7.96
N ARG A 411 -1.46 -14.79 -8.64
CA ARG A 411 -1.29 -13.52 -9.37
C ARG A 411 -2.22 -12.45 -8.80
N GLY A 412 -1.73 -11.21 -8.74
CA GLY A 412 -2.52 -10.07 -8.29
C GLY A 412 -1.71 -9.07 -7.47
N GLY A 413 -1.95 -7.78 -7.73
CA GLY A 413 -1.53 -6.69 -6.86
C GLY A 413 -2.66 -6.22 -5.94
N ARG A 414 -2.43 -5.13 -5.18
CA ARG A 414 -3.45 -4.49 -4.33
C ARG A 414 -4.70 -4.00 -5.07
N THR A 415 -4.63 -3.93 -6.38
CA THR A 415 -5.66 -3.43 -7.29
C THR A 415 -6.34 -4.53 -8.08
N CYS A 416 -5.97 -5.81 -7.87
CA CYS A 416 -6.56 -6.90 -8.62
C CYS A 416 -8.03 -7.12 -8.25
N HIS A 417 -8.75 -7.83 -9.11
CA HIS A 417 -10.15 -8.20 -8.86
C HIS A 417 -10.33 -8.89 -7.49
N ALA A 418 -9.47 -9.87 -7.18
CA ALA A 418 -9.48 -10.56 -5.88
C ALA A 418 -9.37 -9.57 -4.71
N ALA A 419 -8.49 -8.58 -4.82
CA ALA A 419 -8.24 -7.61 -3.77
C ALA A 419 -9.43 -6.65 -3.57
N ILE A 420 -10.00 -6.13 -4.67
CA ILE A 420 -11.13 -5.20 -4.62
C ILE A 420 -12.34 -5.88 -3.95
N ILE A 421 -12.71 -7.08 -4.41
CA ILE A 421 -13.86 -7.82 -3.87
C ILE A 421 -13.60 -8.29 -2.44
N ALA A 422 -12.39 -8.72 -2.11
CA ALA A 422 -12.03 -9.08 -0.74
C ALA A 422 -12.26 -7.90 0.23
N ARG A 423 -11.89 -6.67 -0.17
CA ARG A 423 -12.17 -5.47 0.65
C ARG A 423 -13.67 -5.17 0.76
N GLU A 424 -14.41 -5.25 -0.33
CA GLU A 424 -15.87 -5.00 -0.36
C GLU A 424 -16.62 -5.99 0.54
N LEU A 425 -16.26 -7.28 0.47
CA LEU A 425 -16.87 -8.34 1.27
C LEU A 425 -16.30 -8.43 2.69
N GLY A 426 -15.22 -7.71 2.98
CA GLY A 426 -14.53 -7.75 4.27
C GLY A 426 -13.93 -9.12 4.59
N ILE A 427 -13.39 -9.83 3.60
CA ILE A 427 -12.75 -11.15 3.69
C ILE A 427 -11.23 -10.95 3.53
N PRO A 428 -10.35 -11.59 4.32
CA PRO A 428 -8.91 -11.48 4.14
C PRO A 428 -8.46 -12.15 2.83
N ALA A 429 -7.54 -11.50 2.11
CA ALA A 429 -6.96 -12.08 0.90
C ALA A 429 -5.44 -11.89 0.82
N VAL A 430 -4.75 -12.93 0.34
CA VAL A 430 -3.31 -12.92 0.06
C VAL A 430 -3.11 -13.14 -1.44
N VAL A 431 -2.67 -12.09 -2.13
CA VAL A 431 -2.60 -12.08 -3.60
C VAL A 431 -1.17 -12.01 -4.11
N GLY A 432 -0.92 -12.52 -5.31
CA GLY A 432 0.42 -12.45 -5.89
C GLY A 432 1.45 -13.38 -5.24
N CYS A 433 1.02 -14.54 -4.73
CA CYS A 433 1.88 -15.52 -4.06
C CYS A 433 2.93 -16.16 -4.98
N GLY A 434 2.70 -16.17 -6.29
CA GLY A 434 3.52 -16.85 -7.28
C GLY A 434 3.12 -18.30 -7.49
N ASP A 435 3.20 -19.12 -6.45
CA ASP A 435 3.12 -20.60 -6.52
C ASP A 435 2.23 -21.23 -5.42
N ALA A 436 1.30 -20.48 -4.86
CA ALA A 436 0.40 -20.97 -3.81
C ALA A 436 -0.43 -22.19 -4.24
N THR A 437 -0.86 -22.27 -5.51
CA THR A 437 -1.58 -23.44 -6.04
C THR A 437 -0.74 -24.71 -6.07
N ASP A 438 0.59 -24.58 -6.10
CA ASP A 438 1.53 -25.71 -6.16
C ASP A 438 1.98 -26.14 -4.76
N ILE A 439 2.07 -25.19 -3.83
CA ILE A 439 2.50 -25.41 -2.45
C ILE A 439 1.36 -25.94 -1.58
N LEU A 440 0.19 -25.31 -1.64
CA LEU A 440 -0.96 -25.65 -0.79
C LEU A 440 -1.65 -26.91 -1.30
N LYS A 441 -2.18 -27.73 -0.39
CA LYS A 441 -2.82 -29.00 -0.74
C LYS A 441 -4.32 -28.95 -0.48
N GLU A 442 -5.08 -29.56 -1.38
CA GLU A 442 -6.53 -29.73 -1.25
C GLU A 442 -6.94 -30.29 0.12
N GLY A 443 -7.85 -29.60 0.83
CA GLY A 443 -8.35 -29.96 2.15
C GLY A 443 -7.40 -29.67 3.32
N GLN A 444 -6.20 -29.14 3.08
CA GLN A 444 -5.24 -28.80 4.13
C GLN A 444 -5.80 -27.66 5.00
N PRO A 445 -5.84 -27.79 6.34
CA PRO A 445 -6.22 -26.69 7.20
C PRO A 445 -5.13 -25.62 7.20
N VAL A 446 -5.48 -24.38 6.89
CA VAL A 446 -4.54 -23.25 6.87
C VAL A 446 -5.13 -22.02 7.54
N THR A 447 -4.25 -21.14 7.99
CA THR A 447 -4.60 -19.80 8.50
C THR A 447 -3.98 -18.75 7.61
N VAL A 448 -4.83 -17.88 7.04
CA VAL A 448 -4.45 -16.79 6.15
C VAL A 448 -4.48 -15.49 6.93
N SER A 449 -3.30 -14.93 7.18
CA SER A 449 -3.11 -13.72 7.97
C SER A 449 -2.77 -12.53 7.08
N CYS A 450 -3.61 -11.50 7.14
CA CYS A 450 -3.35 -10.17 6.56
C CYS A 450 -3.08 -9.12 7.64
N ALA A 451 -2.99 -9.52 8.91
CA ALA A 451 -2.87 -8.62 10.05
C ALA A 451 -1.43 -8.22 10.40
N GLU A 452 -0.44 -8.77 9.70
CA GLU A 452 0.98 -8.66 10.04
C GLU A 452 1.75 -7.61 9.20
N GLY A 453 1.04 -6.80 8.42
CA GLY A 453 1.59 -5.76 7.54
C GLY A 453 1.23 -5.98 6.07
N ASP A 454 2.05 -5.45 5.16
CA ASP A 454 1.81 -5.51 3.71
C ASP A 454 2.04 -6.89 3.08
N GLU A 455 2.72 -7.78 3.80
CA GLU A 455 2.97 -9.16 3.41
C GLU A 455 1.96 -10.08 4.10
N GLY A 456 1.13 -10.75 3.32
CA GLY A 456 0.19 -11.73 3.79
C GLY A 456 0.84 -13.09 3.91
N ARG A 457 0.54 -13.82 4.99
CA ARG A 457 1.15 -15.13 5.30
C ARG A 457 0.10 -16.20 5.38
N ILE A 458 0.39 -17.35 4.78
CA ILE A 458 -0.44 -18.55 4.86
C ILE A 458 0.30 -19.55 5.74
N TYR A 459 -0.23 -19.79 6.93
CA TYR A 459 0.34 -20.71 7.91
C TYR A 459 -0.28 -22.10 7.79
N ASP A 460 0.53 -23.12 8.09
CA ASP A 460 0.06 -24.49 8.26
C ASP A 460 -0.76 -24.63 9.55
N GLY A 461 -1.95 -25.21 9.43
CA GLY A 461 -2.88 -25.42 10.54
C GLY A 461 -3.80 -24.23 10.85
N LEU A 462 -4.72 -24.46 11.79
CA LEU A 462 -5.64 -23.44 12.31
C LEU A 462 -5.01 -22.79 13.55
N ILE A 463 -4.61 -21.54 13.43
CA ILE A 463 -4.03 -20.73 14.50
C ILE A 463 -5.15 -19.93 15.15
N GLU A 464 -5.16 -19.89 16.48
CA GLU A 464 -6.14 -19.10 17.23
C GLU A 464 -5.97 -17.60 16.96
N THR A 465 -7.08 -16.94 16.65
CA THR A 465 -7.16 -15.51 16.34
C THR A 465 -7.88 -14.75 17.42
N GLU A 466 -7.34 -13.61 17.80
CA GLU A 466 -7.98 -12.64 18.68
C GLU A 466 -8.50 -11.45 17.86
N VAL A 467 -9.69 -10.97 18.20
CA VAL A 467 -10.29 -9.77 17.58
C VAL A 467 -10.50 -8.74 18.68
N GLU A 468 -9.78 -7.62 18.58
CA GLU A 468 -9.91 -6.48 19.47
C GLU A 468 -10.75 -5.39 18.80
N GLU A 469 -11.75 -4.88 19.49
CA GLU A 469 -12.51 -3.70 19.04
C GLU A 469 -11.89 -2.43 19.61
N VAL A 470 -11.28 -1.62 18.77
CA VAL A 470 -10.75 -0.30 19.14
C VAL A 470 -11.78 0.76 18.77
N ARG A 471 -12.37 1.41 19.78
CA ARG A 471 -13.27 2.55 19.55
C ARG A 471 -12.47 3.80 19.26
N ARG A 472 -12.65 4.35 18.05
CA ARG A 472 -12.23 5.70 17.69
C ARG A 472 -13.13 6.66 18.46
N GLY A 473 -12.55 7.56 19.22
CA GLY A 473 -13.28 8.50 20.05
C GLY A 473 -12.37 9.65 20.46
N ALA A 474 -12.94 10.81 20.74
CA ALA A 474 -12.19 11.93 21.28
C ALA A 474 -11.61 11.51 22.64
N MET A 475 -10.28 11.45 22.72
CA MET A 475 -9.61 11.12 23.97
C MET A 475 -9.69 12.32 24.93
N PRO A 476 -9.95 12.08 26.24
CA PRO A 476 -9.95 13.15 27.23
C PRO A 476 -8.56 13.82 27.31
N PRO A 477 -8.49 15.13 27.58
CA PRO A 477 -7.22 15.82 27.74
C PRO A 477 -6.46 15.28 28.94
N ILE A 478 -5.15 15.05 28.78
CA ILE A 478 -4.22 14.65 29.84
C ILE A 478 -2.93 15.47 29.70
N ASP A 479 -2.26 15.71 30.83
CA ASP A 479 -1.05 16.56 30.89
C ASP A 479 0.24 15.86 30.44
N VAL A 480 0.17 14.56 30.12
CA VAL A 480 1.29 13.75 29.60
C VAL A 480 1.02 13.35 28.15
N LYS A 481 2.03 13.46 27.29
CA LYS A 481 1.90 13.04 25.89
C LYS A 481 1.99 11.52 25.75
N ILE A 482 0.94 10.89 25.25
CA ILE A 482 0.99 9.47 24.87
C ILE A 482 1.49 9.35 23.43
N MET A 483 2.64 8.70 23.28
CA MET A 483 3.34 8.46 22.01
C MET A 483 3.38 6.95 21.71
N MET A 484 3.86 6.59 20.52
CA MET A 484 3.94 5.20 20.08
C MET A 484 5.37 4.67 19.98
N ASN A 485 5.50 3.36 20.20
CA ASN A 485 6.63 2.53 19.82
C ASN A 485 6.31 1.90 18.47
N VAL A 486 7.03 2.29 17.41
CA VAL A 486 6.78 1.82 16.04
C VAL A 486 8.05 1.21 15.47
N GLY A 487 8.03 -0.08 15.16
CA GLY A 487 9.13 -0.73 14.44
C GLY A 487 8.83 -0.90 12.96
N ASN A 488 7.60 -1.26 12.62
CA ASN A 488 7.19 -1.70 11.30
C ASN A 488 6.68 -0.51 10.45
N PRO A 489 7.42 -0.06 9.41
CA PRO A 489 6.96 1.01 8.54
C PRO A 489 5.68 0.68 7.77
N GLN A 490 5.45 -0.60 7.45
CA GLN A 490 4.27 -1.04 6.70
C GLN A 490 2.97 -0.83 7.49
N LEU A 491 3.04 -0.78 8.83
CA LEU A 491 1.87 -0.52 9.69
C LEU A 491 1.77 0.96 10.12
N ALA A 492 2.69 1.83 9.68
CA ALA A 492 2.78 3.20 10.18
C ALA A 492 1.52 4.02 9.86
N PHE A 493 0.96 3.88 8.65
CA PHE A 493 -0.23 4.59 8.23
C PHE A 493 -1.48 4.19 9.03
N ASP A 494 -1.59 2.92 9.41
CA ASP A 494 -2.64 2.44 10.30
C ASP A 494 -2.49 2.99 11.72
N PHE A 495 -1.28 2.93 12.27
CA PHE A 495 -1.02 3.43 13.62
C PHE A 495 -1.24 4.94 13.73
N ALA A 496 -0.99 5.69 12.66
CA ALA A 496 -1.26 7.12 12.61
C ALA A 496 -2.74 7.47 12.85
N GLN A 497 -3.66 6.55 12.54
CA GLN A 497 -5.11 6.72 12.75
C GLN A 497 -5.53 6.62 14.23
N ILE A 498 -4.70 6.00 15.08
CA ILE A 498 -4.97 5.89 16.52
C ILE A 498 -4.61 7.21 17.20
N PRO A 499 -5.40 7.75 18.15
CA PRO A 499 -5.05 8.97 18.88
C PRO A 499 -3.64 8.90 19.48
N ASN A 500 -2.78 9.85 19.12
CA ASN A 500 -1.36 9.84 19.50
C ASN A 500 -0.75 11.24 19.50
N SER A 501 0.39 11.37 20.17
CA SER A 501 1.24 12.57 20.18
C SER A 501 2.54 12.41 19.36
N GLY A 502 2.59 11.43 18.45
CA GLY A 502 3.77 11.07 17.65
C GLY A 502 4.39 9.72 18.04
N VAL A 503 5.63 9.50 17.63
CA VAL A 503 6.39 8.27 17.88
C VAL A 503 7.58 8.60 18.77
N GLY A 504 7.60 8.06 20.00
CA GLY A 504 8.70 8.31 20.93
C GLY A 504 9.80 7.25 20.86
N LEU A 505 9.57 6.18 20.11
CA LEU A 505 10.59 5.19 19.74
C LEU A 505 10.26 4.56 18.38
N ALA A 506 10.96 5.00 17.34
CA ALA A 506 11.03 4.32 16.05
C ALA A 506 12.28 3.43 16.00
N ARG A 507 12.11 2.13 15.76
CA ARG A 507 13.19 1.12 15.82
C ARG A 507 13.74 0.78 14.43
N LEU A 508 15.02 1.03 14.19
CA LEU A 508 15.66 0.70 12.90
C LEU A 508 15.83 -0.80 12.68
N GLU A 509 15.87 -1.62 13.74
CA GLU A 509 16.15 -3.06 13.64
C GLU A 509 15.14 -3.78 12.76
N PHE A 510 13.87 -3.37 12.81
CA PHE A 510 12.83 -3.97 11.98
C PHE A 510 13.05 -3.65 10.50
N ILE A 511 13.45 -2.42 10.17
CA ILE A 511 13.78 -2.02 8.80
C ILE A 511 14.99 -2.82 8.29
N ILE A 512 16.04 -2.94 9.11
CA ILE A 512 17.24 -3.68 8.74
C ILE A 512 16.95 -5.18 8.59
N ASN A 513 16.20 -5.80 9.50
CA ASN A 513 15.89 -7.24 9.40
C ASN A 513 14.98 -7.56 8.21
N ASN A 514 13.89 -6.81 8.05
CA ASN A 514 12.81 -7.22 7.16
C ASN A 514 12.90 -6.59 5.77
N ASN A 515 13.39 -5.35 5.67
CA ASN A 515 13.46 -4.64 4.39
C ASN A 515 14.86 -4.73 3.74
N ILE A 516 15.91 -4.94 4.53
CA ILE A 516 17.30 -5.04 4.04
C ILE A 516 17.80 -6.49 4.09
N GLY A 517 17.69 -7.17 5.24
CA GLY A 517 18.03 -8.57 5.46
C GLY A 517 19.53 -8.93 5.37
N ILE A 518 20.39 -7.97 5.07
CA ILE A 518 21.82 -8.18 4.80
C ILE A 518 22.67 -7.38 5.78
N HIS A 519 23.76 -7.99 6.25
CA HIS A 519 24.72 -7.31 7.09
C HIS A 519 25.40 -6.13 6.36
N PRO A 520 25.49 -4.92 6.96
CA PRO A 520 26.02 -3.73 6.28
C PRO A 520 27.48 -3.89 5.81
N LYS A 521 28.31 -4.67 6.51
CA LYS A 521 29.66 -4.99 6.00
C LYS A 521 29.67 -5.89 4.76
N ALA A 522 28.71 -6.80 4.62
CA ALA A 522 28.59 -7.62 3.41
C ALA A 522 28.24 -6.74 2.19
N VAL A 523 27.44 -5.69 2.43
CA VAL A 523 27.11 -4.66 1.44
C VAL A 523 28.35 -3.85 1.05
N LEU A 524 29.17 -3.44 2.01
CA LEU A 524 30.38 -2.64 1.78
C LEU A 524 31.51 -3.45 1.11
N ASP A 525 31.64 -4.73 1.43
CA ASP A 525 32.68 -5.59 0.87
C ASP A 525 32.38 -6.02 -0.57
N TYR A 526 31.17 -5.80 -1.09
CA TYR A 526 30.83 -6.12 -2.48
C TYR A 526 31.74 -5.35 -3.48
N PRO A 527 32.27 -6.01 -4.53
CA PRO A 527 31.98 -7.37 -5.00
C PRO A 527 32.86 -8.48 -4.39
N ASN A 528 33.68 -8.18 -3.38
CA ASN A 528 34.66 -9.08 -2.75
C ASN A 528 34.05 -10.00 -1.68
N VAL A 529 32.87 -10.57 -1.96
CA VAL A 529 32.20 -11.59 -1.13
C VAL A 529 32.16 -12.93 -1.87
N ASP A 530 31.89 -14.04 -1.17
CA ASP A 530 31.84 -15.36 -1.82
C ASP A 530 30.65 -15.49 -2.79
N GLY A 531 30.66 -16.56 -3.60
CA GLY A 531 29.70 -16.71 -4.70
C GLY A 531 28.23 -16.81 -4.28
N GLU A 532 27.93 -17.40 -3.11
CA GLU A 532 26.57 -17.49 -2.60
C GLU A 532 26.11 -16.16 -2.00
N LEU A 533 26.94 -15.54 -1.17
CA LEU A 533 26.66 -14.23 -0.58
C LEU A 533 26.51 -13.15 -1.66
N LYS A 534 27.34 -13.20 -2.71
CA LYS A 534 27.27 -12.29 -3.86
C LYS A 534 25.89 -12.33 -4.51
N LYS A 535 25.35 -13.52 -4.77
CA LYS A 535 24.02 -13.70 -5.36
C LYS A 535 22.91 -13.19 -4.45
N ALA A 536 23.02 -13.43 -3.14
CA ALA A 536 22.04 -12.93 -2.17
C ALA A 536 22.03 -11.39 -2.12
N VAL A 537 23.21 -10.76 -2.11
CA VAL A 537 23.36 -9.31 -2.14
C VAL A 537 22.82 -8.72 -3.45
N GLU A 538 23.15 -9.31 -4.60
CA GLU A 538 22.64 -8.87 -5.90
C GLU A 538 21.12 -9.02 -6.01
N SER A 539 20.55 -10.09 -5.43
CA SER A 539 19.11 -10.34 -5.42
C SER A 539 18.35 -9.33 -4.54
N ALA A 540 18.89 -8.97 -3.37
CA ALA A 540 18.26 -7.98 -2.50
C ALA A 540 18.39 -6.56 -3.07
N ALA A 541 19.56 -6.20 -3.62
CA ALA A 541 19.82 -4.87 -4.16
C ALA A 541 19.25 -4.64 -5.58
N ARG A 542 18.37 -5.53 -6.08
CA ARG A 542 17.72 -5.38 -7.38
C ARG A 542 16.95 -4.06 -7.48
N GLY A 543 17.10 -3.37 -8.61
CA GLY A 543 16.48 -2.06 -8.83
C GLY A 543 17.26 -0.88 -8.24
N HIS A 544 18.37 -1.10 -7.54
CA HIS A 544 19.22 -0.04 -6.98
C HIS A 544 20.56 0.07 -7.70
N ALA A 545 21.20 1.24 -7.61
CA ALA A 545 22.46 1.53 -8.30
C ALA A 545 23.65 0.70 -7.79
N SER A 546 23.64 0.32 -6.50
CA SER A 546 24.63 -0.53 -5.87
C SER A 546 24.06 -1.13 -4.57
N PRO A 547 24.67 -2.19 -4.01
CA PRO A 547 24.30 -2.69 -2.68
C PRO A 547 24.35 -1.62 -1.59
N ARG A 548 25.34 -0.72 -1.64
CA ARG A 548 25.45 0.39 -0.68
C ARG A 548 24.28 1.36 -0.82
N ALA A 549 23.92 1.72 -2.06
CA ALA A 549 22.77 2.58 -2.33
C ALA A 549 21.46 1.91 -1.86
N PHE A 550 21.32 0.60 -2.08
CA PHE A 550 20.18 -0.19 -1.56
C PHE A 550 20.05 -0.06 -0.04
N PHE A 551 21.14 -0.23 0.72
CA PHE A 551 21.10 -0.12 2.18
C PHE A 551 20.65 1.28 2.63
N VAL A 552 21.29 2.33 2.10
CA VAL A 552 20.97 3.72 2.46
C VAL A 552 19.54 4.10 2.06
N GLU A 553 19.12 3.74 0.84
CA GLU A 553 17.78 4.06 0.33
C GLU A 553 16.69 3.31 1.10
N LYS A 554 16.85 2.01 1.37
CA LYS A 554 15.83 1.25 2.11
C LYS A 554 15.70 1.70 3.55
N LEU A 555 16.81 2.08 4.18
CA LEU A 555 16.78 2.66 5.51
C LEU A 555 16.07 4.02 5.51
N ALA A 556 16.40 4.89 4.53
CA ALA A 556 15.74 6.17 4.36
C ALA A 556 14.24 6.00 4.09
N GLU A 557 13.84 5.05 3.23
CA GLU A 557 12.43 4.75 2.93
C GLU A 557 11.65 4.29 4.18
N GLY A 558 12.23 3.37 4.96
CA GLY A 558 11.59 2.89 6.19
C GLY A 558 11.40 4.01 7.22
N VAL A 559 12.42 4.85 7.42
CA VAL A 559 12.32 6.00 8.34
C VAL A 559 11.38 7.07 7.80
N ALA A 560 11.46 7.40 6.50
CA ALA A 560 10.61 8.40 5.88
C ALA A 560 9.13 8.01 5.94
N THR A 561 8.81 6.73 5.75
CA THR A 561 7.44 6.22 5.86
C THR A 561 6.86 6.45 7.26
N ILE A 562 7.62 6.15 8.32
CA ILE A 562 7.19 6.44 9.70
C ILE A 562 7.13 7.96 9.94
N GLY A 563 8.14 8.71 9.49
CA GLY A 563 8.18 10.17 9.60
C GLY A 563 6.98 10.87 8.98
N ALA A 564 6.57 10.43 7.78
CA ALA A 564 5.43 10.96 7.04
C ALA A 564 4.09 10.55 7.65
N ALA A 565 3.95 9.31 8.12
CA ALA A 565 2.71 8.83 8.74
C ALA A 565 2.27 9.69 9.94
N PHE A 566 3.23 10.18 10.72
CA PHE A 566 2.96 10.98 11.92
C PHE A 566 3.18 12.49 11.71
N TRP A 567 3.43 12.95 10.49
CA TRP A 567 3.69 14.36 10.22
C TRP A 567 2.52 15.26 10.68
N PRO A 568 2.76 16.42 11.32
CA PRO A 568 4.06 17.01 11.72
C PRO A 568 4.49 16.65 13.16
N LYS A 569 3.89 15.64 13.80
CA LYS A 569 4.22 15.22 15.17
C LYS A 569 5.64 14.63 15.22
N SER A 570 6.29 14.75 16.39
CA SER A 570 7.66 14.27 16.60
C SER A 570 7.76 12.74 16.40
N VAL A 571 8.84 12.33 15.73
CA VAL A 571 9.20 10.92 15.48
C VAL A 571 10.65 10.72 15.91
N ILE A 572 10.86 10.11 17.06
CA ILE A 572 12.18 9.87 17.64
C ILE A 572 12.73 8.54 17.13
N VAL A 573 13.69 8.59 16.21
CA VAL A 573 14.31 7.41 15.57
C VAL A 573 15.53 6.98 16.35
N ARG A 574 15.48 5.79 16.93
CA ARG A 574 16.63 5.18 17.60
C ARG A 574 17.56 4.58 16.55
N MET A 575 18.83 4.99 16.57
CA MET A 575 19.86 4.37 15.73
C MET A 575 20.02 2.86 16.05
N SER A 576 20.67 2.10 15.18
CA SER A 576 20.71 0.63 15.30
C SER A 576 21.29 0.16 16.65
N ASP A 577 20.49 -0.56 17.42
CA ASP A 577 20.87 -1.10 18.74
C ASP A 577 20.95 -2.63 18.73
N PHE A 578 21.25 -3.22 17.57
CA PHE A 578 21.46 -4.65 17.47
C PHE A 578 22.62 -5.12 18.35
N LYS A 579 22.38 -6.24 19.01
CA LYS A 579 23.42 -7.07 19.62
C LYS A 579 24.18 -7.80 18.51
N SER A 580 25.43 -8.21 18.78
CA SER A 580 26.27 -8.91 17.79
C SER A 580 25.62 -10.21 17.31
N ASN A 581 24.92 -10.94 18.18
CA ASN A 581 24.20 -12.16 17.83
C ASN A 581 22.99 -11.93 16.91
N GLU A 582 22.42 -10.73 16.88
CA GLU A 582 21.34 -10.35 15.96
C GLU A 582 21.91 -9.98 14.59
N TYR A 583 22.96 -9.16 14.54
CA TYR A 583 23.70 -8.90 13.29
C TYR A 583 24.23 -10.20 12.66
N ARG A 584 24.65 -11.17 13.49
CA ARG A 584 25.12 -12.49 13.05
C ARG A 584 24.06 -13.29 12.29
N LYS A 585 22.77 -13.06 12.56
CA LYS A 585 21.63 -13.72 11.90
C LYS A 585 21.32 -13.13 10.52
N LEU A 586 21.78 -11.92 10.21
CA LEU A 586 21.61 -11.33 8.88
C LEU A 586 22.42 -12.11 7.85
N VAL A 587 22.01 -12.02 6.59
CA VAL A 587 22.76 -12.62 5.48
C VAL A 587 24.18 -12.05 5.45
N GLY A 588 25.17 -12.94 5.55
CA GLY A 588 26.60 -12.60 5.62
C GLY A 588 27.11 -12.18 7.02
N GLY A 589 26.25 -12.09 8.04
CA GLY A 589 26.60 -11.57 9.37
C GLY A 589 27.61 -12.41 10.14
N SER A 590 27.56 -13.74 10.02
CA SER A 590 28.47 -14.66 10.71
C SER A 590 29.96 -14.48 10.41
N ARG A 591 30.29 -13.79 9.31
CA ARG A 591 31.65 -13.44 8.92
C ARG A 591 32.23 -12.27 9.71
N TYR A 592 31.37 -11.37 10.18
CA TYR A 592 31.76 -10.09 10.75
C TYR A 592 31.54 -10.01 12.25
N GLU A 593 30.62 -10.82 12.77
CA GLU A 593 30.16 -10.73 14.14
C GLU A 593 30.75 -11.85 15.00
N PRO A 594 31.54 -11.54 16.04
CA PRO A 594 32.03 -12.53 16.97
C PRO A 594 30.90 -13.13 17.81
N GLU A 595 31.14 -14.31 18.39
CA GLU A 595 30.28 -14.83 19.46
C GLU A 595 30.67 -14.17 20.78
N GLU A 596 29.67 -13.66 21.50
CA GLU A 596 29.83 -13.02 22.79
C GLU A 596 29.10 -13.84 23.86
N GLU A 597 29.75 -14.06 25.00
CA GLU A 597 29.15 -14.77 26.13
C GLU A 597 27.89 -14.06 26.67
N ASN A 598 27.90 -12.72 26.65
CA ASN A 598 26.79 -11.89 27.14
C ASN A 598 26.43 -10.80 26.12
N PRO A 599 25.65 -11.12 25.07
CA PRO A 599 25.33 -10.17 23.99
C PRO A 599 24.60 -8.91 24.49
N MET A 600 23.86 -9.00 25.60
CA MET A 600 23.21 -7.85 26.27
C MET A 600 24.20 -6.74 26.64
N LEU A 601 25.41 -7.12 27.08
CA LEU A 601 26.47 -6.22 27.54
C LEU A 601 27.56 -6.00 26.48
N GLY A 602 27.42 -6.64 25.33
CA GLY A 602 28.45 -6.80 24.30
C GLY A 602 28.62 -5.62 23.36
N PHE A 603 29.06 -5.88 22.13
CA PHE A 603 29.40 -4.87 21.13
C PHE A 603 28.16 -4.29 20.43
N ARG A 604 27.52 -3.28 21.06
CA ARG A 604 26.29 -2.61 20.57
C ARG A 604 26.24 -1.10 20.87
N GLY A 605 25.23 -0.43 20.31
CA GLY A 605 24.91 0.99 20.49
C GLY A 605 26.11 1.91 20.27
N ALA A 606 26.25 2.95 21.09
CA ALA A 606 27.30 3.96 20.97
C ALA A 606 28.73 3.41 20.83
N SER A 607 29.03 2.29 21.49
CA SER A 607 30.36 1.65 21.41
C SER A 607 30.66 1.11 20.01
N ARG A 608 29.63 0.62 19.32
CA ARG A 608 29.72 0.12 17.94
C ARG A 608 29.87 1.27 16.94
N TYR A 609 29.15 2.37 17.12
CA TYR A 609 29.22 3.51 16.20
C TYR A 609 30.60 4.17 16.13
N ILE A 610 31.30 4.25 17.27
CA ILE A 610 32.63 4.87 17.36
C ILE A 610 33.78 3.92 17.03
N ALA A 611 33.49 2.64 16.77
CA ALA A 611 34.51 1.65 16.43
C ALA A 611 34.96 1.85 14.98
N GLU A 612 36.27 1.91 14.76
CA GLU A 612 36.87 2.13 13.44
C GLU A 612 36.36 1.10 12.41
N ASP A 613 36.34 -0.18 12.81
CA ASP A 613 35.88 -1.27 11.96
C ASP A 613 34.39 -1.19 11.57
N PHE A 614 33.57 -0.36 12.22
CA PHE A 614 32.14 -0.20 11.93
C PHE A 614 31.77 1.22 11.46
N ALA A 615 32.73 2.15 11.41
CA ALA A 615 32.49 3.56 11.09
C ALA A 615 31.76 3.76 9.75
N GLU A 616 32.12 2.97 8.73
CA GLU A 616 31.49 3.04 7.41
C GLU A 616 30.04 2.53 7.41
N CYS A 617 29.71 1.55 8.25
CA CYS A 617 28.32 1.10 8.45
C CYS A 617 27.49 2.21 9.11
N PHE A 618 28.03 2.83 10.16
CA PHE A 618 27.37 3.95 10.85
C PHE A 618 27.18 5.17 9.92
N ARG A 619 28.14 5.44 9.04
CA ARG A 619 28.03 6.48 8.02
C ARG A 619 26.84 6.26 7.10
N MET A 620 26.55 5.03 6.68
CA MET A 620 25.36 4.73 5.86
C MET A 620 24.05 5.04 6.60
N GLU A 621 23.97 4.79 7.91
CA GLU A 621 22.81 5.18 8.73
C GLU A 621 22.66 6.70 8.82
N CYS A 622 23.77 7.42 9.01
CA CYS A 622 23.79 8.88 9.03
C CYS A 622 23.33 9.47 7.69
N GLU A 623 23.81 8.93 6.56
CA GLU A 623 23.40 9.36 5.22
C GLU A 623 21.90 9.18 5.00
N ALA A 624 21.32 8.06 5.44
CA ALA A 624 19.89 7.80 5.35
C ALA A 624 19.08 8.84 6.15
N LEU A 625 19.43 9.06 7.43
CA LEU A 625 18.73 10.02 8.28
C LEU A 625 18.88 11.46 7.79
N LYS A 626 20.07 11.82 7.27
CA LYS A 626 20.31 13.14 6.68
C LYS A 626 19.42 13.34 5.45
N LYS A 627 19.33 12.35 4.56
CA LYS A 627 18.44 12.39 3.39
C LYS A 627 16.99 12.60 3.78
N VAL A 628 16.49 11.85 4.77
CA VAL A 628 15.10 11.97 5.27
C VAL A 628 14.80 13.40 5.74
N ARG A 629 15.70 14.01 6.50
CA ARG A 629 15.45 15.35 7.07
C ARG A 629 15.69 16.48 6.08
N ASP A 630 16.78 16.42 5.33
CA ASP A 630 17.27 17.55 4.53
C ASP A 630 16.74 17.51 3.09
N GLU A 631 16.63 16.33 2.48
CA GLU A 631 16.17 16.18 1.09
C GLU A 631 14.67 15.93 1.01
N MET A 632 14.12 15.08 1.88
CA MET A 632 12.69 14.75 1.93
C MET A 632 11.87 15.73 2.78
N GLY A 633 12.52 16.58 3.58
CA GLY A 633 11.86 17.62 4.38
C GLY A 633 11.15 17.11 5.63
N LEU A 634 11.38 15.87 6.06
CA LEU A 634 10.77 15.27 7.25
C LEU A 634 11.52 15.70 8.53
N THR A 635 11.46 17.01 8.82
CA THR A 635 12.19 17.63 9.95
C THR A 635 11.64 17.25 11.33
N ASN A 636 10.46 16.61 11.39
CA ASN A 636 9.88 16.04 12.61
C ASN A 636 10.64 14.79 13.11
N VAL A 637 11.54 14.23 12.30
CA VAL A 637 12.43 13.15 12.69
C VAL A 637 13.55 13.68 13.61
N GLU A 638 13.59 13.13 14.83
CA GLU A 638 14.64 13.32 15.84
C GLU A 638 15.53 12.06 15.89
N ILE A 639 16.77 12.19 16.36
CA ILE A 639 17.71 11.05 16.43
C ILE A 639 17.95 10.67 17.88
N MET A 640 17.77 9.40 18.21
CA MET A 640 18.08 8.84 19.51
C MET A 640 19.30 7.92 19.46
N VAL A 641 20.26 8.16 20.36
CA VAL A 641 21.48 7.35 20.51
C VAL A 641 21.30 6.34 21.65
N PRO A 642 21.33 5.02 21.37
CA PRO A 642 21.23 3.97 22.38
C PRO A 642 22.58 3.59 22.99
N PHE A 643 22.49 2.91 24.13
CA PHE A 643 23.55 2.21 24.86
C PHE A 643 24.81 3.04 25.09
N VAL A 644 24.64 4.32 25.41
CA VAL A 644 25.73 5.23 25.76
C VAL A 644 26.20 4.93 27.18
N ARG A 645 27.42 4.41 27.34
CA ARG A 645 27.93 3.95 28.65
C ARG A 645 28.70 5.01 29.41
N THR A 646 29.32 5.95 28.70
CA THR A 646 30.18 6.98 29.30
C THR A 646 29.99 8.32 28.63
N VAL A 647 30.23 9.40 29.37
CA VAL A 647 30.19 10.77 28.83
C VAL A 647 31.18 10.95 27.67
N GLY A 648 32.32 10.23 27.71
CA GLY A 648 33.27 10.19 26.59
C GLY A 648 32.69 9.59 25.31
N GLN A 649 31.84 8.57 25.41
CA GLN A 649 31.11 8.02 24.27
C GLN A 649 30.04 9.00 23.76
N ALA A 650 29.29 9.64 24.67
CA ALA A 650 28.30 10.66 24.32
C ALA A 650 28.92 11.74 23.44
N ARG A 651 30.04 12.33 23.90
CA ARG A 651 30.78 13.35 23.15
C ARG A 651 31.21 12.86 21.78
N LYS A 652 31.86 11.69 21.70
CA LYS A 652 32.37 11.13 20.44
C LYS A 652 31.26 10.86 19.43
N VAL A 653 30.12 10.32 19.85
CA VAL A 653 28.99 10.04 18.94
C VAL A 653 28.37 11.34 18.42
N VAL A 654 28.20 12.35 19.27
CA VAL A 654 27.67 13.66 18.84
C VAL A 654 28.63 14.36 17.87
N GLU A 655 29.94 14.32 18.14
CA GLU A 655 30.97 14.81 17.21
C GLU A 655 30.93 14.07 15.86
N LEU A 656 30.76 12.74 15.89
CA LEU A 656 30.70 11.90 14.70
C LEU A 656 29.43 12.17 13.87
N LEU A 657 28.26 12.29 14.51
CA LEU A 657 27.01 12.70 13.85
C LEU A 657 27.17 14.07 13.18
N ALA A 658 27.75 15.04 13.89
CA ALA A 658 28.00 16.37 13.32
C ALA A 658 28.98 16.32 12.13
N ALA A 659 30.02 15.48 12.18
CA ALA A 659 30.95 15.28 11.07
C ALA A 659 30.27 14.66 9.83
N HIS A 660 29.20 13.90 10.01
CA HIS A 660 28.35 13.38 8.95
C HIS A 660 27.16 14.29 8.58
N GLY A 661 27.15 15.53 9.05
CA GLY A 661 26.14 16.53 8.70
C GLY A 661 24.85 16.47 9.52
N LEU A 662 24.82 15.72 10.62
CA LEU A 662 23.71 15.61 11.55
C LEU A 662 24.05 16.35 12.86
N LYS A 663 24.06 17.68 12.80
CA LYS A 663 24.44 18.52 13.94
C LYS A 663 23.22 19.07 14.68
N ARG A 664 23.24 18.91 16.01
CA ARG A 664 22.20 19.43 16.92
C ARG A 664 21.92 20.91 16.65
N GLY A 665 20.64 21.26 16.51
CA GLY A 665 20.15 22.61 16.22
C GLY A 665 20.16 23.01 14.74
N GLU A 666 20.95 22.35 13.88
CA GLU A 666 20.93 22.62 12.44
C GLU A 666 19.73 21.93 11.78
N ASN A 667 19.02 22.64 10.91
CA ASN A 667 17.73 22.21 10.36
C ASN A 667 16.74 21.72 11.47
N GLY A 668 16.82 22.32 12.66
CA GLY A 668 15.99 21.94 13.82
C GLY A 668 16.25 20.54 14.40
N LEU A 669 17.38 19.91 14.07
CA LEU A 669 17.70 18.57 14.56
C LEU A 669 17.80 18.53 16.08
N ARG A 670 17.04 17.61 16.68
CA ARG A 670 17.14 17.26 18.10
C ARG A 670 17.84 15.91 18.26
N LEU A 671 18.76 15.84 19.22
CA LEU A 671 19.45 14.61 19.60
C LEU A 671 18.98 14.15 20.98
N ILE A 672 18.38 12.97 21.04
CA ILE A 672 17.89 12.34 22.27
C ILE A 672 18.87 11.24 22.68
N MET A 673 19.06 11.02 23.98
CA MET A 673 19.80 9.86 24.46
C MET A 673 18.83 8.84 25.03
N MET A 674 19.06 7.56 24.75
CA MET A 674 18.39 6.51 25.49
C MET A 674 19.03 6.38 26.87
N CYS A 675 18.28 6.71 27.93
CA CYS A 675 18.74 6.62 29.31
C CYS A 675 18.40 5.23 29.86
N GLU A 676 19.31 4.29 29.65
CA GLU A 676 19.04 2.86 29.87
C GLU A 676 20.17 2.10 30.57
N VAL A 677 21.29 2.76 30.87
CA VAL A 677 22.41 2.23 31.66
C VAL A 677 22.46 2.98 32.99
N PRO A 678 22.74 2.34 34.14
CA PRO A 678 22.75 3.01 35.45
C PRO A 678 23.68 4.23 35.53
N SER A 679 24.81 4.20 34.80
CA SER A 679 25.70 5.36 34.65
C SER A 679 24.99 6.61 34.15
N ASN A 680 23.96 6.44 33.32
CA ASN A 680 23.23 7.52 32.65
C ASN A 680 22.36 8.25 33.66
N ALA A 681 21.73 7.53 34.60
CA ALA A 681 21.01 8.13 35.71
C ALA A 681 21.96 8.76 36.74
N ILE A 682 23.03 8.07 37.12
CA ILE A 682 24.00 8.56 38.11
C ILE A 682 24.65 9.88 37.66
N LEU A 683 25.02 9.96 36.38
CA LEU A 683 25.69 11.13 35.75
C LEU A 683 24.76 11.88 34.79
N ALA A 684 23.47 11.97 35.13
CA ALA A 684 22.45 12.50 34.24
C ALA A 684 22.77 13.89 33.70
N GLU A 685 23.20 14.83 34.54
CA GLU A 685 23.53 16.19 34.11
C GLU A 685 24.67 16.22 33.10
N GLN A 686 25.73 15.43 33.31
CA GLN A 686 26.90 15.41 32.44
C GLN A 686 26.57 14.81 31.07
N PHE A 687 25.74 13.76 31.01
CA PHE A 687 25.25 13.25 29.74
C PHE A 687 24.36 14.27 29.03
N LEU A 688 23.50 14.94 29.80
CA LEU A 688 22.51 15.86 29.27
C LEU A 688 23.13 17.10 28.60
N GLU A 689 24.39 17.45 28.88
CA GLU A 689 25.12 18.50 28.13
C GLU A 689 25.14 18.22 26.60
N TYR A 690 25.21 16.96 26.21
CA TYR A 690 25.37 16.51 24.82
C TYR A 690 24.04 16.27 24.07
N PHE A 691 22.91 16.18 24.79
CA PHE A 691 21.61 15.83 24.22
C PHE A 691 20.51 16.85 24.55
N ASP A 692 19.42 16.87 23.78
CA ASP A 692 18.24 17.73 23.97
C ASP A 692 17.19 17.12 24.91
N GLY A 693 17.49 15.94 25.45
CA GLY A 693 16.64 15.21 26.38
C GLY A 693 16.93 13.73 26.39
N PHE A 694 16.18 13.01 27.23
CA PHE A 694 16.26 11.56 27.39
C PHE A 694 14.98 10.85 26.97
N SER A 695 15.14 9.64 26.46
CA SER A 695 14.08 8.62 26.46
C SER A 695 14.55 7.48 27.35
N ILE A 696 13.84 7.21 28.43
CA ILE A 696 14.21 6.18 29.39
C ILE A 696 13.89 4.81 28.78
N GLY A 697 14.92 3.98 28.63
CA GLY A 697 14.79 2.57 28.27
C GLY A 697 14.66 1.75 29.56
N SER A 698 13.44 1.65 30.10
CA SER A 698 13.21 1.05 31.42
C SER A 698 13.57 -0.44 31.45
N ASN A 699 13.41 -1.15 30.33
CA ASN A 699 13.81 -2.56 30.21
C ASN A 699 15.30 -2.81 30.52
N ASP A 700 16.20 -2.11 29.83
CA ASP A 700 17.64 -2.25 30.04
C ASP A 700 18.08 -1.61 31.37
N MET A 701 17.41 -0.52 31.81
CA MET A 701 17.67 0.07 33.11
C MET A 701 17.38 -0.91 34.25
N THR A 702 16.27 -1.64 34.19
CA THR A 702 15.89 -2.66 35.18
C THR A 702 16.87 -3.81 35.17
N GLN A 703 17.18 -4.37 33.99
CA GLN A 703 18.15 -5.47 33.84
C GLN A 703 19.51 -5.12 34.45
N LEU A 704 20.03 -3.93 34.15
CA LEU A 704 21.37 -3.51 34.61
C LEU A 704 21.40 -3.05 36.05
N THR A 705 20.29 -2.50 36.57
CA THR A 705 20.19 -2.08 37.98
C THR A 705 20.07 -3.29 38.90
N LEU A 706 19.29 -4.30 38.49
CA LEU A 706 19.03 -5.50 39.29
C LEU A 706 20.00 -6.65 38.99
N GLY A 707 20.77 -6.56 37.90
CA GLY A 707 21.70 -7.62 37.49
C GLY A 707 20.99 -8.84 36.92
N LEU A 708 19.91 -8.62 36.16
CA LEU A 708 19.05 -9.65 35.60
C LEU A 708 19.18 -9.72 34.08
N ASP A 709 19.15 -10.94 33.54
CA ASP A 709 18.93 -11.18 32.11
C ASP A 709 17.52 -11.74 31.93
N ARG A 710 16.64 -10.92 31.33
CA ARG A 710 15.26 -11.34 31.07
C ARG A 710 15.18 -12.40 29.97
N ASP A 711 16.17 -12.45 29.08
CA ASP A 711 16.24 -13.39 27.96
C ASP A 711 16.75 -14.78 28.44
N SER A 712 17.12 -14.92 29.72
CA SER A 712 17.58 -16.19 30.33
C SER A 712 16.54 -17.31 30.30
N GLY A 713 15.25 -16.97 30.17
CA GLY A 713 14.14 -17.93 30.15
C GLY A 713 13.90 -18.65 31.49
N MET A 714 14.60 -18.27 32.56
CA MET A 714 14.40 -18.84 33.90
C MET A 714 13.30 -18.10 34.63
N GLU A 715 12.24 -18.83 35.02
CA GLU A 715 11.09 -18.28 35.75
C GLU A 715 11.49 -17.56 37.05
N LEU A 716 12.55 -18.04 37.72
CA LEU A 716 13.10 -17.40 38.93
C LEU A 716 13.58 -15.97 38.66
N LEU A 717 14.31 -15.74 37.57
CA LEU A 717 14.85 -14.42 37.22
C LEU A 717 13.78 -13.50 36.62
N ALA A 718 12.79 -14.09 35.94
CA ALA A 718 11.65 -13.33 35.43
C ALA A 718 10.75 -12.80 36.55
N ALA A 719 10.63 -13.53 37.67
CA ALA A 719 9.86 -13.09 38.83
C ALA A 719 10.47 -11.87 39.54
N ASP A 720 11.80 -11.72 39.48
CA ASP A 720 12.52 -10.60 40.09
C ASP A 720 12.59 -9.36 39.18
N PHE A 721 12.12 -9.45 37.92
CA PHE A 721 12.09 -8.32 37.01
C PHE A 721 10.86 -7.44 37.28
N ASP A 722 11.05 -6.31 37.95
CA ASP A 722 10.00 -5.29 38.15
C ASP A 722 10.56 -3.88 37.88
N GLU A 723 10.00 -3.20 36.88
CA GLU A 723 10.38 -1.81 36.53
C GLU A 723 9.98 -0.79 37.63
N ARG A 724 9.18 -1.22 38.61
CA ARG A 724 8.72 -0.42 39.75
C ARG A 724 9.57 -0.64 41.01
N ASP A 725 10.58 -1.51 40.97
CA ASP A 725 11.49 -1.72 42.07
C ASP A 725 12.10 -0.38 42.54
N ASP A 726 12.32 -0.23 43.85
CA ASP A 726 12.76 1.04 44.43
C ASP A 726 14.13 1.47 43.89
N ALA A 727 15.03 0.53 43.58
CA ALA A 727 16.32 0.84 42.96
C ALA A 727 16.13 1.38 41.54
N VAL A 728 15.20 0.80 40.77
CA VAL A 728 14.87 1.27 39.42
C VAL A 728 14.19 2.65 39.49
N LYS A 729 13.15 2.82 40.32
CA LYS A 729 12.49 4.11 40.53
C LYS A 729 13.45 5.21 40.96
N PHE A 730 14.45 4.89 41.79
CA PHE A 730 15.52 5.84 42.12
C PHE A 730 16.29 6.30 40.88
N MET A 731 16.69 5.38 39.99
CA MET A 731 17.37 5.71 38.73
C MET A 731 16.47 6.54 37.81
N LEU A 732 15.20 6.17 37.68
CA LEU A 732 14.23 6.89 36.84
C LEU A 732 14.00 8.31 37.34
N ARG A 733 13.69 8.49 38.64
CA ARG A 733 13.51 9.80 39.28
C ARG A 733 14.74 10.68 39.07
N ARG A 734 15.94 10.12 39.26
CA ARG A 734 17.19 10.85 39.08
C ARG A 734 17.35 11.40 37.66
N ALA A 735 17.02 10.62 36.65
CA ALA A 735 17.08 11.02 35.24
C ALA A 735 15.99 12.05 34.88
N ILE A 736 14.76 11.85 35.38
CA ILE A 736 13.62 12.77 35.18
C ILE A 736 13.94 14.14 35.77
N GLN A 737 14.35 14.19 37.04
CA GLN A 737 14.66 15.43 37.74
C GLN A 737 15.79 16.21 37.06
N ALA A 738 16.84 15.52 36.58
CA ALA A 738 17.93 16.17 35.84
C ALA A 738 17.42 16.82 34.53
N CYS A 739 16.55 16.14 33.79
CA CYS A 739 15.95 16.69 32.56
C CYS A 739 15.04 17.89 32.85
N LEU A 740 14.17 17.78 33.85
CA LEU A 740 13.25 18.85 34.23
C LEU A 740 14.01 20.08 34.74
N ALA A 741 15.04 19.90 35.57
CA ALA A 741 15.88 20.99 36.05
C ALA A 741 16.63 21.72 34.91
N ALA A 742 16.98 21.00 33.85
CA ALA A 742 17.60 21.56 32.65
C ALA A 742 16.59 22.04 31.58
N ASN A 743 15.28 21.95 31.85
CA ASN A 743 14.19 22.22 30.89
C ASN A 743 14.36 21.47 29.55
N LYS A 744 14.71 20.19 29.65
CA LYS A 744 14.94 19.29 28.51
C LYS A 744 13.91 18.17 28.46
N TYR A 745 13.77 17.56 27.28
CA TYR A 745 12.82 16.49 27.08
C TYR A 745 13.13 15.29 27.98
N VAL A 746 12.09 14.67 28.56
CA VAL A 746 12.20 13.36 29.19
C VAL A 746 10.94 12.55 28.89
N GLY A 747 11.12 11.46 28.16
CA GLY A 747 10.11 10.45 27.92
C GLY A 747 10.54 9.10 28.46
N ILE A 748 9.63 8.14 28.45
CA ILE A 748 9.90 6.72 28.73
C ILE A 748 9.38 5.86 27.57
N CYS A 749 10.12 4.81 27.25
CA CYS A 749 9.72 3.81 26.26
C CYS A 749 9.81 2.40 26.86
N GLY A 750 8.77 1.62 26.68
CA GLY A 750 8.60 0.32 27.35
C GLY A 750 7.12 -0.05 27.44
N GLN A 751 6.83 -1.24 27.97
CA GLN A 751 5.44 -1.64 28.27
C GLN A 751 5.09 -1.47 29.75
N GLY A 752 6.05 -1.21 30.65
CA GLY A 752 5.78 -0.95 32.06
C GLY A 752 4.60 -0.02 32.35
N PRO A 753 4.49 1.16 31.69
CA PRO A 753 3.36 2.06 31.96
C PRO A 753 2.01 1.49 31.50
N SER A 754 1.96 0.67 30.44
CA SER A 754 0.71 0.01 30.04
C SER A 754 0.39 -1.20 30.91
N ASP A 755 1.41 -1.96 31.32
CA ASP A 755 1.24 -3.20 32.10
C ASP A 755 0.94 -2.91 33.57
N HIS A 756 1.38 -1.76 34.07
CA HIS A 756 1.28 -1.34 35.46
C HIS A 756 0.71 0.09 35.56
N PRO A 757 -0.62 0.25 35.71
CA PRO A 757 -1.25 1.58 35.77
C PRO A 757 -0.77 2.45 36.93
N ASP A 758 -0.40 1.85 38.07
CA ASP A 758 0.20 2.52 39.21
C ASP A 758 1.58 3.11 38.87
N PHE A 759 2.35 2.43 38.01
CA PHE A 759 3.62 2.94 37.51
C PHE A 759 3.43 4.10 36.54
N ALA A 760 2.46 4.02 35.63
CA ALA A 760 2.12 5.15 34.76
C ALA A 760 1.72 6.38 35.58
N GLN A 761 0.89 6.20 36.62
CA GLN A 761 0.54 7.29 37.52
C GLN A 761 1.77 7.86 38.24
N TRP A 762 2.65 6.99 38.77
CA TRP A 762 3.88 7.43 39.41
C TRP A 762 4.78 8.25 38.46
N LEU A 763 4.94 7.83 37.21
CA LEU A 763 5.69 8.56 36.19
C LEU A 763 5.07 9.93 35.87
N LYS A 764 3.73 10.01 35.79
CA LYS A 764 2.98 11.27 35.65
C LYS A 764 3.26 12.20 36.83
N ASP A 765 3.23 11.67 38.06
CA ASP A 765 3.48 12.43 39.29
C ASP A 765 4.94 12.93 39.39
N GLU A 766 5.92 12.16 38.88
CA GLU A 766 7.32 12.59 38.78
C GLU A 766 7.55 13.64 37.67
N GLY A 767 6.56 13.90 36.82
CA GLY A 767 6.62 14.93 35.78
C GLY A 767 7.19 14.45 34.44
N ILE A 768 7.05 13.17 34.10
CA ILE A 768 7.43 12.68 32.75
C ILE A 768 6.68 13.46 31.67
N LEU A 769 7.34 13.81 30.55
CA LEU A 769 6.70 14.59 29.49
C LEU A 769 5.96 13.71 28.47
N SER A 770 6.41 12.47 28.30
CA SER A 770 5.78 11.51 27.39
C SER A 770 5.95 10.06 27.83
N MET A 771 5.01 9.22 27.42
CA MET A 771 5.06 7.75 27.55
C MET A 771 4.86 7.13 26.17
N SER A 772 5.80 6.30 25.73
CA SER A 772 5.77 5.65 24.41
C SER A 772 5.39 4.18 24.55
N LEU A 773 4.22 3.83 24.00
CA LEU A 773 3.55 2.54 24.20
C LEU A 773 3.37 1.81 22.87
N ASN A 774 3.05 0.51 22.94
CA ASN A 774 2.70 -0.22 21.74
C ASN A 774 1.32 0.26 21.25
N PRO A 775 1.06 0.27 19.93
CA PRO A 775 -0.18 0.84 19.39
C PRO A 775 -1.48 0.22 19.96
N ASP A 776 -1.46 -1.06 20.35
CA ASP A 776 -2.57 -1.76 21.01
C ASP A 776 -2.91 -1.21 22.41
N THR A 777 -1.92 -0.75 23.17
CA THR A 777 -2.13 -0.32 24.57
C THR A 777 -2.34 1.19 24.75
N VAL A 778 -2.24 1.97 23.67
CA VAL A 778 -2.34 3.44 23.70
C VAL A 778 -3.67 3.94 24.25
N VAL A 779 -4.79 3.43 23.73
CA VAL A 779 -6.13 3.94 24.07
C VAL A 779 -6.47 3.65 25.53
N ASP A 780 -6.21 2.42 25.98
CA ASP A 780 -6.52 1.99 27.35
C ASP A 780 -5.70 2.77 28.37
N THR A 781 -4.39 2.90 28.13
CA THR A 781 -3.50 3.64 29.04
C THR A 781 -3.88 5.12 29.11
N TRP A 782 -4.24 5.73 27.97
CA TRP A 782 -4.72 7.11 27.93
C TRP A 782 -5.99 7.28 28.77
N GLN A 783 -7.00 6.43 28.57
CA GLN A 783 -8.25 6.51 29.32
C GLN A 783 -8.06 6.29 30.82
N GLN A 784 -7.13 5.43 31.23
CA GLN A 784 -6.82 5.22 32.63
C GLN A 784 -6.17 6.47 33.26
N LEU A 785 -5.16 7.06 32.61
CA LEU A 785 -4.48 8.27 33.08
C LEU A 785 -5.35 9.53 33.10
N ALA A 786 -6.48 9.51 32.38
CA ALA A 786 -7.47 10.58 32.38
C ALA A 786 -8.48 10.48 33.52
N LYS A 787 -8.64 9.28 34.12
CA LYS A 787 -9.52 9.06 35.27
C LYS A 787 -8.83 9.41 36.59
N SER A 788 -7.50 9.49 36.59
CA SER A 788 -6.65 9.80 37.73
C SER A 788 -6.18 11.25 37.74
#